data_AF-A0A9N8DII9-F1
#
_entry.id   AF-A0A9N8DII9-F1
#
_cell.length_a   1.000
_cell.length_b   1.000
_cell.length_c   1.000
_cell.angle_alpha   90.00
_cell.angle_beta   90.00
_cell.angle_gamma   90.00
#
_symmetry.space_group_name_H-M   'P 1'
#
loop_
_entity.id
_entity.type
_entity.pdbx_description
1 polymer ?
#
loop_
_entity_poly.entity_id
_entity_poly.type
_entity_poly.pdbx_seq_one_letter_code
_entity_poly.pdbx_strand_id
1 'polypeptide(L)'
;MALFAKPLNMAAFLILVYPVLASAADFKLELSAANVHWGFFSKSLAPILTIPSGSEVEVEMATHHACDDWDAMIEGDPGMEDIYFWDNMEGANEHFRGATGMGDGVHILTGPIYVEGAEPGDMLQVEILDLKPRKNPATDRTFGSNAAAWWGFQARVNMVDGSSFSAGSFTNTPGVNNEVITIYEVLEEDGQAFAVPQYQYSWPTITDPNGTVRDYIAYPGTCVPHDLHGCSHEYQPSGRVEEMGWSKSEPITYYDNVFPAKIPVNYHVGCMGLPPASHEYVDSIPPMVTGGNLDNMRIAKGATMYYPVQVEGALLSMGDAHAAQADSELDGTGVETSVTGTFKISVIKAADLTPAQQEQDFPLCETEEHFIVHGFTETDYLATFSDNPSEIYSNSAIDPAMSNAYQQTRKFLMLTYGLTEPEANTIITQGVDYAITQVVDGNWGVHAVIPKKIFEPHTGGEETPVESDVSVARQSPAADIELSSANVHWGFFSKELEPILTVQSGQEVVVEMATHHACDDWDRMIKGDAGMEDIYHWSNEKQNEFYRGATGGGDGVHVLTGPIFVDDAEPGDIIAVEIMDLQLRPNPDGKTFGSNAAAWWGYQARVPKADGSTYTAGSFTGTPDQNDEIVTIYEMLQDDDGAYAVPLYQFEWPVLTDPDGILRDYIAYPGTCVPHDPHGATDSVSSNVLDMGWVKEGDITYYDDVFRAKIPIDMHIGCMGLAPGSHSYVDSIPPLPTGGNLDNRRIGKGTTMYYPVEVLGGLLSMGDAHAAQGDSELDGTGIETSITGRFKITLIKAADFDEAQKLQDFPLGETSKEWIVHGFTHTDYLETFPDNPGDVYSTSSIDPAMKNAFTQTRKWLMAKFSLTEFESWTIITQAVNFGLTQLVDGNWGVHALIPKSIFDGVERNPFCGDDFENSGDLPVVTKGAQDNSGKDAEDGMESDAHQLLSSSLFAIFVAVLTLAQTF
;
A
#
# COMPACT_ATOMS: atom_id res chain seq x y z
N MET A 1 42.37 29.43 48.68
CA MET A 1 43.72 30.04 48.58
C MET A 1 44.44 29.41 47.39
N ALA A 2 44.89 30.24 46.44
CA ALA A 2 45.77 29.98 45.28
C ALA A 2 45.30 28.94 44.24
N LEU A 3 44.73 29.26 43.07
CA LEU A 3 45.30 29.92 41.86
C LEU A 3 46.63 29.32 41.37
N PHE A 4 46.62 28.62 40.22
CA PHE A 4 47.14 29.13 38.94
C PHE A 4 46.84 28.20 37.76
N ALA A 5 46.31 28.79 36.70
CA ALA A 5 46.03 28.22 35.40
C ALA A 5 47.30 28.03 34.55
N LYS A 6 47.26 27.08 33.60
CA LYS A 6 48.02 27.15 32.33
C LYS A 6 47.13 26.70 31.16
N PRO A 7 47.28 27.33 29.97
CA PRO A 7 46.37 27.18 28.84
C PRO A 7 46.77 26.00 27.95
N LEU A 8 45.78 25.26 27.44
CA LEU A 8 46.00 24.38 26.28
C LEU A 8 45.82 25.21 25.01
N ASN A 9 46.84 25.15 24.15
CA ASN A 9 46.85 25.76 22.82
C ASN A 9 45.67 25.28 21.97
N MET A 10 44.93 26.21 21.38
CA MET A 10 44.18 25.97 20.14
C MET A 10 45.17 25.63 19.04
N ALA A 11 45.27 24.34 18.70
CA ALA A 11 45.81 23.91 17.43
C ALA A 11 44.66 23.92 16.42
N ALA A 12 44.80 24.72 15.37
CA ALA A 12 43.92 24.72 14.23
C ALA A 12 43.88 23.30 13.63
N PHE A 13 42.70 22.67 13.62
CA PHE A 13 42.44 21.52 12.78
C PHE A 13 42.39 22.01 11.33
N LEU A 14 43.50 21.81 10.60
CA LEU A 14 43.45 21.78 9.15
C LEU A 14 42.64 20.52 8.78
N ILE A 15 41.41 20.73 8.29
CA ILE A 15 40.67 19.71 7.55
C ILE A 15 41.45 19.49 6.24
N LEU A 16 42.29 18.46 6.24
CA LEU A 16 42.80 17.86 5.02
C LEU A 16 41.63 17.11 4.39
N VAL A 17 40.96 17.76 3.44
CA VAL A 17 40.04 17.10 2.51
C VAL A 17 40.90 16.17 1.67
N TYR A 18 40.98 14.90 2.05
CA TYR A 18 41.37 13.86 1.11
C TYR A 18 40.19 13.69 0.15
N PRO A 19 40.38 13.78 -1.17
CA PRO A 19 39.37 13.26 -2.07
C PRO A 19 39.23 11.76 -1.73
N VAL A 20 38.02 11.33 -1.39
CA VAL A 20 37.65 9.93 -1.47
C VAL A 20 37.81 9.57 -2.95
N LEU A 21 38.95 8.99 -3.30
CA LEU A 21 39.08 8.30 -4.57
C LEU A 21 38.17 7.08 -4.42
N ALA A 22 37.02 7.10 -5.09
CA ALA A 22 36.22 5.89 -5.27
C ALA A 22 37.16 4.81 -5.83
N SER A 23 37.21 3.65 -5.16
CA SER A 23 37.82 2.47 -5.75
C SER A 23 37.03 2.15 -7.01
N ALA A 24 37.71 1.80 -8.11
CA ALA A 24 37.02 1.22 -9.25
C ALA A 24 36.47 -0.15 -8.84
N ALA A 25 35.28 -0.53 -9.33
CA ALA A 25 34.76 -1.88 -9.15
C ALA A 25 35.78 -2.92 -9.66
N ASP A 26 35.78 -4.11 -9.04
CA ASP A 26 36.71 -5.18 -9.39
C ASP A 26 36.42 -5.75 -10.79
N PHE A 27 35.14 -5.73 -11.19
CA PHE A 27 34.66 -6.25 -12.47
C PHE A 27 33.62 -5.30 -13.09
N LYS A 28 33.46 -5.40 -14.41
CA LYS A 28 32.46 -4.64 -15.17
C LYS A 28 31.76 -5.55 -16.19
N LEU A 29 30.44 -5.45 -16.25
CA LEU A 29 29.58 -5.98 -17.32
C LEU A 29 29.01 -4.83 -18.13
N GLU A 30 29.60 -4.63 -19.30
CA GLU A 30 29.14 -3.62 -20.26
C GLU A 30 27.92 -4.11 -21.02
N LEU A 31 27.02 -3.19 -21.33
CA LEU A 31 25.81 -3.51 -22.06
C LEU A 31 26.15 -3.90 -23.51
N SER A 32 25.75 -5.11 -23.91
CA SER A 32 25.82 -5.61 -25.28
C SER A 32 24.91 -6.83 -25.44
N ALA A 33 24.56 -7.19 -26.68
CA ALA A 33 23.78 -8.38 -26.99
C ALA A 33 24.42 -9.67 -26.44
N ALA A 34 25.75 -9.71 -26.31
CA ALA A 34 26.48 -10.87 -25.81
C ALA A 34 26.43 -11.04 -24.27
N ASN A 35 26.08 -9.97 -23.54
CA ASN A 35 26.08 -9.93 -22.08
C ASN A 35 24.66 -9.91 -21.49
N VAL A 36 23.63 -10.02 -22.32
CA VAL A 36 22.24 -10.04 -21.89
C VAL A 36 21.53 -11.28 -22.42
N HIS A 37 20.46 -11.65 -21.72
CA HIS A 37 19.41 -12.53 -22.20
C HIS A 37 18.07 -11.84 -21.94
N TRP A 38 17.02 -12.18 -22.69
CA TRP A 38 15.80 -11.37 -22.71
C TRP A 38 14.58 -12.21 -22.37
N GLY A 39 13.96 -11.92 -21.24
CA GLY A 39 12.65 -12.43 -20.87
C GLY A 39 12.66 -13.75 -20.10
N PHE A 40 13.80 -14.24 -19.62
CA PHE A 40 13.81 -15.48 -18.85
C PHE A 40 14.99 -15.62 -17.89
N PHE A 41 14.83 -16.43 -16.85
CA PHE A 41 15.94 -17.02 -16.11
C PHE A 41 16.17 -18.46 -16.57
N SER A 42 17.44 -18.90 -16.62
CA SER A 42 17.77 -20.29 -16.95
C SER A 42 19.05 -20.76 -16.27
N LYS A 43 19.01 -22.00 -15.76
CA LYS A 43 20.16 -22.66 -15.13
C LYS A 43 21.17 -23.23 -16.11
N SER A 44 20.85 -23.31 -17.41
CA SER A 44 21.77 -23.79 -18.44
C SER A 44 22.48 -22.68 -19.20
N LEU A 45 22.18 -21.41 -18.92
CA LEU A 45 22.94 -20.30 -19.49
C LEU A 45 24.40 -20.39 -19.06
N ALA A 46 25.30 -20.27 -20.02
CA ALA A 46 26.71 -20.15 -19.72
C ALA A 46 26.94 -18.80 -19.03
N PRO A 47 27.69 -18.75 -17.92
CA PRO A 47 27.96 -17.49 -17.25
C PRO A 47 28.83 -16.59 -18.13
N ILE A 48 28.46 -15.32 -18.20
CA ILE A 48 29.20 -14.30 -18.96
C ILE A 48 30.36 -13.73 -18.15
N LEU A 49 30.28 -13.82 -16.82
CA LEU A 49 31.29 -13.38 -15.87
C LEU A 49 31.40 -14.38 -14.72
N THR A 50 32.62 -14.61 -14.24
CA THR A 50 32.89 -15.39 -13.02
C THR A 50 33.65 -14.52 -12.03
N ILE A 51 33.14 -14.43 -10.80
CA ILE A 51 33.71 -13.58 -9.74
C ILE A 51 33.93 -14.38 -8.45
N PRO A 52 34.96 -14.05 -7.65
CA PRO A 52 35.03 -14.48 -6.26
C PRO A 52 33.89 -13.87 -5.42
N SER A 53 33.45 -14.57 -4.37
CA SER A 53 32.57 -13.99 -3.34
C SER A 53 33.21 -12.76 -2.69
N GLY A 54 32.40 -11.71 -2.49
CA GLY A 54 32.80 -10.43 -1.92
C GLY A 54 33.26 -9.38 -2.94
N SER A 55 33.19 -9.68 -4.24
CA SER A 55 33.65 -8.77 -5.30
C SER A 55 32.67 -7.63 -5.55
N GLU A 56 33.20 -6.46 -5.93
CA GLU A 56 32.41 -5.35 -6.46
C GLU A 56 32.29 -5.45 -7.99
N VAL A 57 31.06 -5.35 -8.52
CA VAL A 57 30.76 -5.48 -9.95
C VAL A 57 29.92 -4.29 -10.40
N GLU A 58 30.38 -3.59 -11.43
CA GLU A 58 29.58 -2.61 -12.16
C GLU A 58 28.79 -3.31 -13.26
N VAL A 59 27.47 -3.15 -13.28
CA VAL A 59 26.56 -3.80 -14.25
C VAL A 59 25.74 -2.73 -14.95
N GLU A 60 25.84 -2.67 -16.28
CA GLU A 60 25.01 -1.81 -17.12
C GLU A 60 23.73 -2.56 -17.51
N MET A 61 22.56 -1.98 -17.23
CA MET A 61 21.24 -2.58 -17.45
C MET A 61 20.44 -1.72 -18.44
N ALA A 62 19.83 -2.38 -19.43
CA ALA A 62 18.90 -1.73 -20.36
C ALA A 62 17.46 -1.91 -19.88
N THR A 63 16.64 -0.87 -19.97
CA THR A 63 15.18 -1.07 -19.95
C THR A 63 14.76 -1.72 -21.26
N HIS A 64 13.75 -2.59 -21.19
CA HIS A 64 13.15 -3.27 -22.31
C HIS A 64 12.20 -2.38 -23.14
N HIS A 65 11.81 -1.22 -22.61
CA HIS A 65 10.98 -0.21 -23.27
C HIS A 65 11.76 0.84 -24.09
N ALA A 66 13.09 0.72 -24.24
CA ALA A 66 13.88 1.76 -24.92
C ALA A 66 13.49 1.98 -26.39
N CYS A 67 12.88 1.01 -27.08
CA CYS A 67 12.44 1.18 -28.46
C CYS A 67 11.06 1.85 -28.60
N ASP A 68 10.43 2.22 -27.48
CA ASP A 68 9.26 3.09 -27.48
C ASP A 68 9.61 4.46 -28.08
N ASP A 69 10.83 4.95 -27.84
CA ASP A 69 11.44 6.05 -28.59
C ASP A 69 12.93 5.78 -28.83
N TRP A 70 13.23 5.25 -30.02
CA TRP A 70 14.60 4.97 -30.46
C TRP A 70 15.51 6.20 -30.39
N ASP A 71 15.03 7.37 -30.80
CA ASP A 71 15.86 8.56 -30.93
C ASP A 71 16.23 9.15 -29.55
N ALA A 72 15.32 9.03 -28.57
CA ALA A 72 15.60 9.44 -27.20
C ALA A 72 16.50 8.46 -26.45
N MET A 73 16.26 7.15 -26.57
CA MET A 73 16.84 6.14 -25.66
C MET A 73 17.92 5.24 -26.28
N ILE A 74 18.04 5.16 -27.61
CA ILE A 74 18.91 4.20 -28.30
C ILE A 74 19.92 4.86 -29.25
N GLU A 75 19.48 5.78 -30.12
CA GLU A 75 20.30 6.33 -31.21
C GLU A 75 21.63 6.89 -30.69
N GLY A 76 22.74 6.38 -31.22
CA GLY A 76 24.10 6.78 -30.85
C GLY A 76 24.65 6.13 -29.57
N ASP A 77 23.91 5.21 -28.94
CA ASP A 77 24.38 4.33 -27.88
C ASP A 77 24.74 2.94 -28.44
N PRO A 78 26.03 2.57 -28.57
CA PRO A 78 26.42 1.31 -29.19
C PRO A 78 25.93 0.06 -28.46
N GLY A 79 25.76 0.12 -27.14
CA GLY A 79 25.29 -1.03 -26.35
C GLY A 79 23.79 -1.27 -26.52
N MET A 80 23.02 -0.18 -26.54
CA MET A 80 21.58 -0.23 -26.82
C MET A 80 21.31 -0.62 -28.27
N GLU A 81 22.03 -0.02 -29.22
CA GLU A 81 21.92 -0.36 -30.64
C GLU A 81 22.21 -1.85 -30.88
N ASP A 82 23.25 -2.42 -30.26
CA ASP A 82 23.60 -3.85 -30.40
C ASP A 82 22.48 -4.78 -29.89
N ILE A 83 21.79 -4.40 -28.79
CA ILE A 83 20.69 -5.19 -28.23
C ILE A 83 19.42 -5.09 -29.09
N TYR A 84 19.06 -3.87 -29.51
CA TYR A 84 17.79 -3.56 -30.17
C TYR A 84 17.80 -3.70 -31.69
N PHE A 85 18.98 -3.79 -32.32
CA PHE A 85 19.08 -3.91 -33.77
C PHE A 85 18.31 -5.14 -34.29
N TRP A 86 17.35 -4.90 -35.18
CA TRP A 86 16.50 -5.92 -35.79
C TRP A 86 16.27 -5.58 -37.26
N ASP A 87 16.85 -6.34 -38.19
CA ASP A 87 16.67 -6.17 -39.63
C ASP A 87 16.07 -7.40 -40.35
N ASN A 88 15.65 -7.18 -41.60
CA ASN A 88 14.95 -8.14 -42.48
C ASN A 88 15.73 -9.43 -42.83
N MET A 89 16.97 -9.64 -42.35
CA MET A 89 17.76 -10.83 -42.72
C MET A 89 18.51 -11.54 -41.59
N GLU A 90 18.60 -11.01 -40.37
CA GLU A 90 19.04 -11.73 -39.17
C GLU A 90 18.70 -10.86 -37.95
N GLY A 91 17.55 -11.09 -37.31
CA GLY A 91 17.29 -10.53 -35.97
C GLY A 91 18.27 -11.19 -34.99
N ALA A 92 19.42 -10.56 -34.76
CA ALA A 92 20.55 -11.19 -34.07
C ALA A 92 20.17 -11.80 -32.70
N ASN A 93 19.09 -11.30 -32.08
CA ASN A 93 18.62 -11.73 -30.76
C ASN A 93 17.14 -12.19 -30.69
N GLU A 94 16.40 -12.32 -31.80
CA GLU A 94 14.98 -12.77 -31.76
C GLU A 94 14.85 -14.17 -31.12
N HIS A 95 15.84 -15.04 -31.34
CA HIS A 95 15.92 -16.38 -30.74
C HIS A 95 16.17 -16.40 -29.22
N PHE A 96 16.45 -15.25 -28.59
CA PHE A 96 16.74 -15.11 -27.16
C PHE A 96 15.71 -14.28 -26.40
N ARG A 97 14.51 -14.07 -26.96
CA ARG A 97 13.43 -13.25 -26.38
C ARG A 97 12.24 -14.09 -25.89
N GLY A 98 11.99 -14.03 -24.58
CA GLY A 98 10.95 -14.81 -23.88
C GLY A 98 11.38 -16.24 -23.60
N ALA A 99 10.82 -16.86 -22.56
CA ALA A 99 11.15 -18.21 -22.12
C ALA A 99 10.90 -19.28 -23.20
N THR A 100 9.91 -19.09 -24.07
CA THR A 100 9.62 -19.96 -25.23
C THR A 100 10.01 -19.36 -26.58
N GLY A 101 10.60 -18.16 -26.60
CA GLY A 101 10.87 -17.43 -27.84
C GLY A 101 9.66 -16.61 -28.35
N MET A 102 8.54 -16.60 -27.61
CA MET A 102 7.26 -16.04 -28.05
C MET A 102 6.87 -14.75 -27.31
N GLY A 103 7.77 -14.19 -26.49
CA GLY A 103 7.51 -12.97 -25.70
C GLY A 103 6.86 -13.24 -24.34
N ASP A 104 6.88 -14.49 -23.87
CA ASP A 104 6.59 -14.90 -22.50
C ASP A 104 7.77 -14.54 -21.59
N GLY A 105 7.74 -13.29 -21.13
CA GLY A 105 8.80 -12.64 -20.39
C GLY A 105 9.46 -11.53 -21.20
N VAL A 106 9.63 -10.37 -20.57
CA VAL A 106 9.89 -9.10 -21.27
C VAL A 106 11.15 -8.36 -20.85
N HIS A 107 11.79 -8.75 -19.75
CA HIS A 107 12.90 -7.99 -19.17
C HIS A 107 14.23 -8.31 -19.86
N ILE A 108 15.05 -7.29 -20.16
CA ILE A 108 16.44 -7.49 -20.58
C ILE A 108 17.28 -7.70 -19.31
N LEU A 109 17.86 -8.89 -19.17
CA LEU A 109 18.62 -9.29 -17.98
C LEU A 109 20.10 -9.40 -18.32
N THR A 110 20.91 -8.58 -17.65
CA THR A 110 22.38 -8.62 -17.76
C THR A 110 22.91 -9.71 -16.86
N GLY A 111 23.68 -10.65 -17.42
CA GLY A 111 24.11 -11.88 -16.73
C GLY A 111 24.09 -13.11 -17.63
N PRO A 112 24.24 -14.33 -17.07
CA PRO A 112 24.40 -14.60 -15.64
C PRO A 112 25.83 -14.41 -15.12
N ILE A 113 25.95 -13.93 -13.88
CA ILE A 113 27.19 -13.85 -13.10
C ILE A 113 27.33 -15.15 -12.28
N TYR A 114 28.42 -15.89 -12.50
CA TYR A 114 28.78 -17.04 -11.68
C TYR A 114 29.63 -16.59 -10.48
N VAL A 115 29.21 -16.95 -9.27
CA VAL A 115 29.91 -16.62 -8.04
C VAL A 115 30.65 -17.86 -7.52
N GLU A 116 31.99 -17.78 -7.48
CA GLU A 116 32.84 -18.91 -7.09
C GLU A 116 32.49 -19.43 -5.69
N GLY A 117 32.18 -20.73 -5.60
CA GLY A 117 31.90 -21.41 -4.33
C GLY A 117 30.45 -21.31 -3.83
N ALA A 118 29.55 -20.66 -4.58
CA ALA A 118 28.12 -20.73 -4.33
C ALA A 118 27.58 -22.13 -4.69
N GLU A 119 26.90 -22.77 -3.75
CA GLU A 119 26.32 -24.11 -3.88
C GLU A 119 24.84 -24.09 -3.47
N PRO A 120 24.00 -25.02 -3.97
CA PRO A 120 22.60 -25.12 -3.55
C PRO A 120 22.47 -25.24 -2.02
N GLY A 121 21.62 -24.40 -1.42
CA GLY A 121 21.42 -24.28 0.02
C GLY A 121 22.24 -23.16 0.69
N ASP A 122 23.14 -22.51 -0.03
CA ASP A 122 23.74 -21.24 0.39
C ASP A 122 22.74 -20.07 0.22
N MET A 123 23.10 -18.90 0.74
CA MET A 123 22.40 -17.64 0.49
C MET A 123 23.31 -16.69 -0.28
N LEU A 124 22.80 -16.08 -1.35
CA LEU A 124 23.49 -15.00 -2.05
C LEU A 124 23.07 -13.67 -1.43
N GLN A 125 24.04 -12.87 -1.01
CA GLN A 125 23.88 -11.50 -0.54
C GLN A 125 24.33 -10.53 -1.64
N VAL A 126 23.45 -9.60 -2.03
CA VAL A 126 23.72 -8.59 -3.06
C VAL A 126 23.48 -7.21 -2.48
N GLU A 127 24.56 -6.49 -2.19
CA GLU A 127 24.52 -5.11 -1.69
C GLU A 127 24.52 -4.14 -2.88
N ILE A 128 23.54 -3.23 -2.95
CA ILE A 128 23.43 -2.20 -3.99
C ILE A 128 24.16 -0.95 -3.53
N LEU A 129 25.38 -0.73 -4.02
CA LEU A 129 26.25 0.36 -3.55
C LEU A 129 25.91 1.71 -4.22
N ASP A 130 25.54 1.68 -5.49
CA ASP A 130 25.22 2.88 -6.27
C ASP A 130 24.35 2.51 -7.48
N LEU A 131 23.45 3.41 -7.88
CA LEU A 131 22.66 3.31 -9.11
C LEU A 131 22.70 4.66 -9.81
N LYS A 132 23.01 4.68 -11.11
CA LYS A 132 23.10 5.90 -11.93
C LYS A 132 22.36 5.73 -13.23
N PRO A 133 21.70 6.78 -13.74
CA PRO A 133 21.09 6.68 -15.06
C PRO A 133 22.14 6.41 -16.12
N ARG A 134 21.80 5.55 -17.08
CA ARG A 134 22.50 5.48 -18.35
C ARG A 134 22.05 6.68 -19.19
N LYS A 135 22.95 7.62 -19.40
CA LYS A 135 22.69 8.76 -20.29
C LYS A 135 22.86 8.32 -21.74
N ASN A 136 21.97 8.76 -22.62
CA ASN A 136 22.16 8.62 -24.05
C ASN A 136 23.43 9.42 -24.46
N PRO A 137 24.47 8.77 -25.01
CA PRO A 137 25.73 9.44 -25.36
C PRO A 137 25.59 10.51 -26.46
N ALA A 138 24.58 10.41 -27.32
CA ALA A 138 24.34 11.38 -28.39
C ALA A 138 23.75 12.69 -27.87
N THR A 139 22.96 12.64 -26.80
CA THR A 139 22.20 13.79 -26.27
C THR A 139 22.66 14.26 -24.88
N ASP A 140 23.40 13.44 -24.14
CA ASP A 140 23.74 13.62 -22.71
C ASP A 140 22.50 13.78 -21.80
N ARG A 141 21.35 13.22 -22.25
CA ARG A 141 20.07 13.22 -21.54
C ARG A 141 19.71 11.80 -21.10
N THR A 142 18.79 11.72 -20.14
CA THR A 142 18.21 10.45 -19.68
C THR A 142 16.72 10.51 -19.88
N PHE A 143 16.20 9.46 -20.51
CA PHE A 143 14.78 9.28 -20.73
C PHE A 143 14.32 7.97 -20.11
N GLY A 144 13.02 7.88 -19.89
CA GLY A 144 12.35 6.64 -19.57
C GLY A 144 10.99 6.57 -20.26
N SER A 145 10.42 5.37 -20.27
CA SER A 145 9.07 5.11 -20.77
C SER A 145 8.17 4.69 -19.62
N ASN A 146 6.87 4.87 -19.77
CA ASN A 146 5.86 4.19 -18.96
C ASN A 146 4.78 3.76 -19.93
N ALA A 147 4.39 2.49 -19.86
CA ALA A 147 3.32 1.93 -20.63
C ALA A 147 2.11 1.68 -19.72
N ALA A 148 1.07 2.49 -19.90
CA ALA A 148 -0.27 2.12 -19.43
C ALA A 148 -0.79 0.99 -20.31
N ALA A 149 -0.50 -0.24 -19.91
CA ALA A 149 -0.53 -1.41 -20.77
C ALA A 149 -1.70 -2.36 -20.49
N TRP A 150 -1.92 -3.32 -21.38
CA TRP A 150 -3.04 -4.26 -21.29
C TRP A 150 -2.94 -5.26 -20.13
N TRP A 151 -1.73 -5.49 -19.60
CA TRP A 151 -1.50 -6.36 -18.45
C TRP A 151 -1.72 -5.66 -17.11
N GLY A 152 -1.73 -4.32 -17.11
CA GLY A 152 -1.88 -3.52 -15.90
C GLY A 152 -3.22 -3.74 -15.19
N PHE A 153 -3.26 -3.36 -13.92
CA PHE A 153 -4.42 -3.55 -13.06
C PHE A 153 -5.63 -2.71 -13.49
N GLN A 154 -5.40 -1.52 -14.05
CA GLN A 154 -6.42 -0.67 -14.68
C GLN A 154 -7.19 -1.40 -15.78
N ALA A 155 -6.55 -2.32 -16.51
CA ALA A 155 -7.22 -3.10 -17.55
C ALA A 155 -8.26 -4.09 -17.00
N ARG A 156 -8.18 -4.41 -15.70
CA ARG A 156 -9.07 -5.32 -14.97
C ARG A 156 -10.22 -4.59 -14.26
N VAL A 157 -10.24 -3.26 -14.32
CA VAL A 157 -11.26 -2.41 -13.74
C VAL A 157 -11.99 -1.67 -14.87
N ASN A 158 -13.31 -1.51 -14.75
CA ASN A 158 -14.04 -0.74 -15.75
C ASN A 158 -13.62 0.73 -15.73
N MET A 159 -13.66 1.35 -16.91
CA MET A 159 -13.47 2.77 -17.13
C MET A 159 -14.54 3.56 -16.34
N VAL A 160 -14.30 4.85 -16.09
CA VAL A 160 -15.24 5.69 -15.33
C VAL A 160 -16.65 5.71 -15.95
N ASP A 161 -16.75 5.58 -17.28
CA ASP A 161 -18.02 5.53 -18.02
C ASP A 161 -18.69 4.15 -18.03
N GLY A 162 -18.11 3.17 -17.33
CA GLY A 162 -18.58 1.79 -17.27
C GLY A 162 -18.18 0.92 -18.46
N SER A 163 -17.37 1.43 -19.40
CA SER A 163 -16.79 0.63 -20.48
C SER A 163 -15.60 -0.22 -20.00
N SER A 164 -15.23 -1.25 -20.75
CA SER A 164 -14.07 -2.09 -20.45
C SER A 164 -12.83 -1.58 -21.17
N PHE A 165 -11.66 -1.71 -20.53
CA PHE A 165 -10.38 -1.46 -21.17
C PHE A 165 -10.19 -2.36 -22.40
N SER A 166 -9.65 -1.82 -23.50
CA SER A 166 -9.45 -2.57 -24.75
C SER A 166 -8.01 -2.49 -25.24
N ALA A 167 -7.33 -3.63 -25.24
CA ALA A 167 -6.14 -3.85 -26.04
C ALA A 167 -6.57 -4.39 -27.41
N GLY A 168 -6.03 -3.85 -28.51
CA GLY A 168 -6.58 -3.99 -29.87
C GLY A 168 -7.09 -5.38 -30.29
N SER A 169 -6.38 -6.47 -29.93
CA SER A 169 -6.80 -7.86 -30.22
C SER A 169 -7.28 -8.68 -29.01
N PHE A 170 -7.29 -8.11 -27.80
CA PHE A 170 -7.70 -8.77 -26.56
C PHE A 170 -9.20 -8.55 -26.25
N THR A 171 -9.95 -7.90 -27.15
CA THR A 171 -11.39 -7.65 -26.98
C THR A 171 -12.24 -8.06 -28.19
N ASN A 172 -13.56 -8.11 -27.94
CA ASN A 172 -14.61 -8.33 -28.93
C ASN A 172 -14.98 -7.06 -29.74
N THR A 173 -14.25 -5.94 -29.58
CA THR A 173 -14.55 -4.64 -30.21
C THR A 173 -13.41 -4.20 -31.13
N PRO A 174 -13.46 -4.54 -32.43
CA PRO A 174 -12.40 -4.18 -33.37
C PRO A 174 -12.21 -2.65 -33.47
N GLY A 175 -10.97 -2.17 -33.35
CA GLY A 175 -10.57 -0.80 -33.72
C GLY A 175 -10.42 0.21 -32.58
N VAL A 176 -10.33 -0.22 -31.31
CA VAL A 176 -9.99 0.66 -30.17
C VAL A 176 -8.81 0.05 -29.40
N ASN A 177 -7.71 0.78 -29.31
CA ASN A 177 -6.58 0.49 -28.43
C ASN A 177 -6.47 1.58 -27.35
N ASN A 178 -6.48 1.16 -26.08
CA ASN A 178 -6.39 2.03 -24.91
C ASN A 178 -4.99 2.05 -24.28
N GLU A 179 -4.01 1.39 -24.89
CA GLU A 179 -2.62 1.47 -24.43
C GLU A 179 -2.00 2.82 -24.78
N VAL A 180 -1.34 3.41 -23.80
CA VAL A 180 -0.69 4.73 -23.92
C VAL A 180 0.73 4.62 -23.39
N ILE A 181 1.67 5.12 -24.18
CA ILE A 181 3.05 5.31 -23.76
C ILE A 181 3.23 6.76 -23.29
N THR A 182 3.90 6.94 -22.17
CA THR A 182 4.37 8.24 -21.66
C THR A 182 5.88 8.26 -21.68
N ILE A 183 6.48 9.19 -22.43
CA ILE A 183 7.92 9.40 -22.43
C ILE A 183 8.28 10.44 -21.37
N TYR A 184 9.22 10.09 -20.51
CA TYR A 184 9.75 10.93 -19.45
C TYR A 184 11.16 11.36 -19.76
N GLU A 185 11.51 12.58 -19.34
CA GLU A 185 12.90 13.00 -19.19
C GLU A 185 13.24 13.06 -17.69
N VAL A 186 14.44 12.60 -17.34
CA VAL A 186 14.98 12.80 -15.99
C VAL A 186 15.75 14.10 -15.93
N LEU A 187 15.25 15.05 -15.14
CA LEU A 187 15.80 16.38 -14.94
C LEU A 187 16.29 16.55 -13.50
N GLU A 188 17.42 17.22 -13.30
CA GLU A 188 17.96 17.51 -11.97
C GLU A 188 17.68 18.98 -11.58
N GLU A 189 17.10 19.19 -10.41
CA GLU A 189 16.82 20.49 -9.82
C GLU A 189 17.27 20.49 -8.35
N ASP A 190 18.14 21.43 -7.98
CA ASP A 190 18.67 21.58 -6.61
C ASP A 190 19.25 20.29 -5.98
N GLY A 191 19.78 19.39 -6.81
CA GLY A 191 20.40 18.12 -6.38
C GLY A 191 19.42 16.96 -6.20
N GLN A 192 18.13 17.14 -6.52
CA GLN A 192 17.13 16.08 -6.64
C GLN A 192 16.81 15.85 -8.12
N ALA A 193 16.78 14.59 -8.54
CA ALA A 193 16.33 14.22 -9.87
C ALA A 193 14.81 14.00 -9.87
N PHE A 194 14.15 14.40 -10.96
CA PHE A 194 12.72 14.26 -11.19
C PHE A 194 12.48 13.65 -12.57
N ALA A 195 11.60 12.67 -12.66
CA ALA A 195 11.03 12.21 -13.92
C ALA A 195 9.89 13.15 -14.29
N VAL A 196 10.03 13.83 -15.44
CA VAL A 196 9.09 14.84 -15.93
C VAL A 196 8.52 14.36 -17.27
N PRO A 197 7.19 14.20 -17.38
CA PRO A 197 6.57 13.72 -18.61
C PRO A 197 6.78 14.75 -19.74
N GLN A 198 7.16 14.25 -20.91
CA GLN A 198 7.43 15.06 -22.09
C GLN A 198 6.26 15.03 -23.08
N TYR A 199 5.82 13.83 -23.44
CA TYR A 199 4.66 13.61 -24.31
C TYR A 199 4.09 12.21 -24.08
N GLN A 200 2.85 12.01 -24.53
CA GLN A 200 2.19 10.70 -24.56
C GLN A 200 1.77 10.34 -25.98
N TYR A 201 1.64 9.05 -26.29
CA TYR A 201 1.00 8.60 -27.52
C TYR A 201 0.22 7.31 -27.33
N SER A 202 -0.88 7.16 -28.08
CA SER A 202 -1.59 5.89 -28.15
C SER A 202 -0.78 4.88 -28.96
N TRP A 203 -0.66 3.65 -28.46
CA TRP A 203 0.10 2.61 -29.13
C TRP A 203 -0.44 2.33 -30.54
N PRO A 204 0.39 2.48 -31.60
CA PRO A 204 -0.04 2.29 -32.98
C PRO A 204 -0.05 0.81 -33.39
N THR A 205 -0.76 0.49 -34.47
CA THR A 205 -0.57 -0.80 -35.16
C THR A 205 0.78 -0.79 -35.87
N ILE A 206 1.68 -1.67 -35.44
CA ILE A 206 3.06 -1.78 -35.94
C ILE A 206 3.21 -3.09 -36.72
N THR A 207 3.95 -3.04 -37.83
CA THR A 207 4.43 -4.22 -38.55
C THR A 207 5.94 -4.31 -38.37
N ASP A 208 6.39 -5.44 -37.81
CA ASP A 208 7.82 -5.70 -37.61
C ASP A 208 8.54 -6.03 -38.94
N PRO A 209 9.89 -6.04 -38.95
CA PRO A 209 10.69 -6.33 -40.16
C PRO A 209 10.35 -7.71 -40.79
N ASN A 210 9.91 -8.67 -39.97
CA ASN A 210 9.49 -9.98 -40.42
C ASN A 210 8.08 -9.99 -41.05
N GLY A 211 7.35 -8.88 -40.99
CA GLY A 211 5.99 -8.71 -41.51
C GLY A 211 4.88 -9.08 -40.52
N THR A 212 5.21 -9.28 -39.24
CA THR A 212 4.21 -9.55 -38.19
C THR A 212 3.54 -8.26 -37.78
N VAL A 213 2.20 -8.24 -37.83
CA VAL A 213 1.39 -7.10 -37.41
C VAL A 213 1.05 -7.22 -35.92
N ARG A 214 1.20 -6.13 -35.18
CA ARG A 214 0.95 -6.01 -33.74
C ARG A 214 0.07 -4.79 -33.49
N ASP A 215 -1.15 -5.03 -33.02
CA ASP A 215 -2.16 -3.99 -32.75
C ASP A 215 -2.20 -3.55 -31.28
N TYR A 216 -1.29 -4.08 -30.47
CA TYR A 216 -1.11 -3.83 -29.04
C TYR A 216 0.34 -4.12 -28.63
N ILE A 217 0.73 -3.83 -27.39
CA ILE A 217 2.07 -4.13 -26.85
C ILE A 217 2.20 -5.64 -26.61
N ALA A 218 2.46 -6.37 -27.69
CA ALA A 218 2.39 -7.83 -27.74
C ALA A 218 3.75 -8.53 -27.59
N TYR A 219 4.85 -7.79 -27.74
CA TYR A 219 6.19 -8.38 -27.79
C TYR A 219 7.26 -7.34 -27.42
N PRO A 220 8.22 -7.70 -26.54
CA PRO A 220 9.19 -6.76 -26.03
C PRO A 220 10.17 -6.30 -27.12
N GLY A 221 10.60 -5.05 -26.99
CA GLY A 221 11.50 -4.41 -27.95
C GLY A 221 10.89 -4.22 -29.35
N THR A 222 9.57 -4.11 -29.42
CA THR A 222 8.88 -3.60 -30.61
C THR A 222 9.24 -2.12 -30.78
N CYS A 223 9.76 -1.75 -31.94
CA CYS A 223 10.23 -0.40 -32.19
C CYS A 223 9.15 0.47 -32.86
N VAL A 224 8.93 1.66 -32.32
CA VAL A 224 7.91 2.59 -32.81
C VAL A 224 8.50 3.53 -33.88
N PRO A 225 8.05 3.46 -35.15
CA PRO A 225 8.49 4.40 -36.18
C PRO A 225 7.75 5.74 -36.00
N HIS A 226 8.36 6.68 -35.28
CA HIS A 226 7.75 7.96 -34.95
C HIS A 226 7.47 8.85 -36.18
N ASP A 227 6.30 9.50 -36.19
CA ASP A 227 6.08 10.68 -37.05
C ASP A 227 6.82 11.90 -36.53
N LEU A 228 7.06 12.88 -37.41
CA LEU A 228 7.47 14.22 -36.98
C LEU A 228 6.35 14.81 -36.10
N HIS A 229 6.63 15.02 -34.82
CA HIS A 229 5.71 15.59 -33.84
C HIS A 229 6.45 16.57 -32.91
N GLY A 230 5.68 17.41 -32.21
CA GLY A 230 6.22 18.50 -31.42
C GLY A 230 6.98 19.57 -32.21
N CYS A 231 7.89 20.26 -31.53
CA CYS A 231 8.61 21.39 -32.11
C CYS A 231 9.69 20.89 -33.07
N SER A 232 9.44 21.02 -34.38
CA SER A 232 10.29 20.53 -35.50
C SER A 232 11.80 20.82 -35.45
N HIS A 233 12.30 21.62 -34.49
CA HIS A 233 13.71 21.90 -34.27
C HIS A 233 14.35 21.05 -33.16
N GLU A 234 13.56 20.49 -32.23
CA GLU A 234 14.07 19.78 -31.05
C GLU A 234 13.89 18.26 -31.13
N TYR A 235 12.84 17.77 -31.80
CA TYR A 235 12.65 16.34 -32.07
C TYR A 235 12.46 16.10 -33.57
N GLN A 236 13.39 15.35 -34.17
CA GLN A 236 13.31 14.88 -35.56
C GLN A 236 13.63 13.39 -35.57
N PRO A 237 12.65 12.54 -35.94
CA PRO A 237 12.92 11.11 -36.05
C PRO A 237 14.11 10.85 -36.97
N SER A 238 15.06 10.01 -36.57
CA SER A 238 16.24 9.70 -37.40
C SER A 238 15.88 8.96 -38.69
N GLY A 239 14.70 8.33 -38.72
CA GLY A 239 14.27 7.41 -39.77
C GLY A 239 14.89 6.01 -39.63
N ARG A 240 15.67 5.77 -38.57
CA ARG A 240 16.43 4.53 -38.39
C ARG A 240 15.51 3.32 -38.17
N VAL A 241 14.41 3.52 -37.45
CA VAL A 241 13.41 2.49 -37.19
C VAL A 241 12.75 2.03 -38.51
N GLU A 242 12.40 2.96 -39.41
CA GLU A 242 11.90 2.61 -40.73
C GLU A 242 12.97 1.97 -41.63
N GLU A 243 14.23 2.41 -41.56
CA GLU A 243 15.35 1.78 -42.28
C GLU A 243 15.54 0.31 -41.88
N MET A 244 15.30 -0.03 -40.60
CA MET A 244 15.31 -1.40 -40.09
C MET A 244 14.14 -2.26 -40.63
N GLY A 245 13.12 -1.65 -41.23
CA GLY A 245 11.98 -2.33 -41.83
C GLY A 245 10.70 -2.30 -41.00
N TRP A 246 10.71 -1.64 -39.85
CA TRP A 246 9.50 -1.39 -39.06
C TRP A 246 8.58 -0.41 -39.79
N SER A 247 7.28 -0.62 -39.69
CA SER A 247 6.29 0.30 -40.26
C SER A 247 5.04 0.37 -39.39
N LYS A 248 4.30 1.47 -39.51
CA LYS A 248 3.01 1.68 -38.86
C LYS A 248 1.90 1.75 -39.90
N SER A 249 0.71 1.27 -39.56
CA SER A 249 -0.40 1.26 -40.52
C SER A 249 -1.02 2.64 -40.74
N GLU A 250 -0.96 3.51 -39.72
CA GLU A 250 -1.56 4.85 -39.70
C GLU A 250 -0.66 5.82 -38.92
N PRO A 251 -0.83 7.15 -39.06
CA PRO A 251 -0.11 8.13 -38.25
C PRO A 251 -0.37 7.97 -36.74
N ILE A 252 0.63 8.29 -35.92
CA ILE A 252 0.55 8.18 -34.45
C ILE A 252 -0.28 9.33 -33.88
N THR A 253 -1.10 9.03 -32.89
CA THR A 253 -1.84 10.04 -32.11
C THR A 253 -1.03 10.44 -30.89
N TYR A 254 -0.48 11.66 -30.91
CA TYR A 254 0.29 12.24 -29.80
C TYR A 254 -0.56 13.16 -28.93
N TYR A 255 -0.19 13.21 -27.65
CA TYR A 255 -0.71 14.12 -26.63
C TYR A 255 0.46 14.91 -26.07
N ASP A 256 0.70 16.09 -26.63
CA ASP A 256 1.87 16.93 -26.34
C ASP A 256 1.68 17.87 -25.13
N ASN A 257 0.44 18.02 -24.64
CA ASN A 257 0.11 18.86 -23.49
C ASN A 257 -0.11 18.00 -22.24
N VAL A 258 0.91 17.22 -21.90
CA VAL A 258 0.85 16.21 -20.82
C VAL A 258 0.70 16.84 -19.44
N PHE A 259 0.18 16.02 -18.53
CA PHE A 259 -0.08 16.39 -17.14
C PHE A 259 1.15 16.99 -16.44
N PRO A 260 0.96 17.97 -15.55
CA PRO A 260 2.04 18.66 -14.88
C PRO A 260 2.46 17.90 -13.62
N ALA A 261 3.37 16.93 -13.74
CA ALA A 261 3.94 16.24 -12.59
C ALA A 261 5.47 16.25 -12.60
N LYS A 262 6.06 16.47 -11.42
CA LYS A 262 7.48 16.22 -11.14
C LYS A 262 7.58 15.05 -10.19
N ILE A 263 7.85 13.86 -10.72
CA ILE A 263 7.92 12.63 -9.93
C ILE A 263 9.35 12.49 -9.40
N PRO A 264 9.59 12.46 -8.07
CA PRO A 264 10.92 12.26 -7.53
C PRO A 264 11.53 10.94 -8.03
N VAL A 265 12.76 11.00 -8.54
CA VAL A 265 13.48 9.82 -8.98
C VAL A 265 14.03 9.06 -7.79
N ASN A 266 13.80 7.75 -7.80
CA ASN A 266 14.42 6.77 -6.94
C ASN A 266 14.80 5.57 -7.82
N TYR A 267 16.03 5.58 -8.36
CA TYR A 267 16.51 4.49 -9.18
C TYR A 267 16.52 3.18 -8.38
N HIS A 268 15.90 2.16 -8.93
CA HIS A 268 15.84 0.82 -8.35
C HIS A 268 15.89 -0.25 -9.44
N VAL A 269 16.10 -1.49 -9.01
CA VAL A 269 16.16 -2.67 -9.89
C VAL A 269 14.87 -3.46 -9.68
N GLY A 270 13.99 -3.48 -10.68
CA GLY A 270 12.74 -4.25 -10.68
C GLY A 270 13.01 -5.75 -10.74
N CYS A 271 13.84 -6.16 -11.70
CA CYS A 271 14.19 -7.57 -11.92
C CYS A 271 15.61 -7.93 -11.45
N MET A 272 15.74 -8.61 -10.31
CA MET A 272 17.03 -9.16 -9.85
C MET A 272 16.83 -10.51 -9.15
N GLY A 273 17.50 -11.54 -9.63
CA GLY A 273 17.29 -12.88 -9.08
C GLY A 273 18.20 -13.98 -9.62
N LEU A 274 17.93 -15.19 -9.14
CA LEU A 274 18.66 -16.42 -9.47
C LEU A 274 17.73 -17.39 -10.20
N PRO A 275 18.23 -18.16 -11.19
CA PRO A 275 17.44 -19.22 -11.79
C PRO A 275 17.10 -20.31 -10.77
N PRO A 276 15.84 -20.78 -10.72
CA PRO A 276 15.47 -21.88 -9.84
C PRO A 276 15.99 -23.22 -10.38
N ALA A 277 16.16 -24.19 -9.50
CA ALA A 277 16.60 -25.53 -9.88
C ALA A 277 15.49 -26.35 -10.56
N SER A 278 14.22 -26.02 -10.31
CA SER A 278 13.05 -26.81 -10.72
C SER A 278 12.80 -26.78 -12.22
N HIS A 279 13.08 -25.65 -12.88
CA HIS A 279 12.75 -25.42 -14.29
C HIS A 279 13.99 -25.04 -15.10
N GLU A 280 13.87 -25.12 -16.43
CA GLU A 280 14.98 -24.87 -17.35
C GLU A 280 14.97 -23.44 -17.87
N TYR A 281 13.81 -22.99 -18.35
CA TYR A 281 13.51 -21.61 -18.72
C TYR A 281 12.34 -21.16 -17.85
N VAL A 282 12.46 -19.97 -17.29
CA VAL A 282 11.47 -19.38 -16.39
C VAL A 282 11.21 -17.98 -16.85
N ASP A 283 9.94 -17.66 -17.09
CA ASP A 283 9.47 -16.33 -17.45
C ASP A 283 10.03 -15.27 -16.49
N SER A 284 10.56 -14.16 -17.01
CA SER A 284 11.12 -13.09 -16.18
C SER A 284 10.06 -12.23 -15.50
N ILE A 285 8.78 -12.34 -15.88
CA ILE A 285 7.70 -11.53 -15.32
C ILE A 285 7.35 -11.95 -13.88
N PRO A 286 6.92 -13.20 -13.58
CA PRO A 286 6.44 -13.47 -12.23
C PRO A 286 7.60 -13.55 -11.22
N PRO A 287 7.56 -12.81 -10.09
CA PRO A 287 8.53 -12.98 -9.03
C PRO A 287 8.44 -14.35 -8.35
N MET A 288 9.54 -14.73 -7.68
CA MET A 288 9.62 -15.96 -6.92
C MET A 288 10.58 -15.85 -5.73
N VAL A 289 10.66 -16.91 -4.94
CA VAL A 289 11.57 -17.02 -3.79
C VAL A 289 13.04 -16.71 -4.10
N THR A 290 13.51 -16.99 -5.32
CA THR A 290 14.89 -16.69 -5.76
C THR A 290 15.06 -15.28 -6.33
N GLY A 291 14.07 -14.38 -6.17
CA GLY A 291 14.06 -13.03 -6.72
C GLY A 291 13.22 -12.94 -8.00
N GLY A 292 13.72 -12.22 -8.99
CA GLY A 292 12.99 -11.93 -10.24
C GLY A 292 12.41 -10.52 -10.22
N ASN A 293 11.26 -10.31 -10.89
CA ASN A 293 10.54 -9.03 -10.99
C ASN A 293 9.81 -8.70 -9.69
N LEU A 294 10.55 -8.17 -8.73
CA LEU A 294 9.96 -7.84 -7.43
C LEU A 294 9.23 -6.51 -7.47
N ASP A 295 9.68 -5.59 -8.32
CA ASP A 295 9.13 -4.25 -8.56
C ASP A 295 8.82 -3.55 -7.24
N ASN A 296 9.84 -3.52 -6.38
CA ASN A 296 9.82 -2.77 -5.14
C ASN A 296 10.81 -1.62 -5.25
N MET A 297 10.30 -0.41 -5.20
CA MET A 297 11.10 0.82 -5.26
C MET A 297 12.19 0.91 -4.17
N ARG A 298 12.11 0.08 -3.13
CA ARG A 298 13.10 -0.01 -2.05
C ARG A 298 14.33 -0.84 -2.42
N ILE A 299 14.33 -1.58 -3.54
CA ILE A 299 15.49 -2.31 -4.09
C ILE A 299 16.41 -1.32 -4.83
N ALA A 300 16.85 -0.33 -4.06
CA ALA A 300 17.57 0.85 -4.52
C ALA A 300 18.95 0.92 -3.86
N LYS A 301 19.68 2.00 -4.14
CA LYS A 301 20.97 2.30 -3.49
C LYS A 301 20.86 2.19 -1.95
N GLY A 302 21.78 1.44 -1.35
CA GLY A 302 21.85 1.20 0.09
C GLY A 302 21.07 -0.03 0.56
N ALA A 303 20.28 -0.66 -0.32
CA ALA A 303 19.61 -1.91 -0.01
C ALA A 303 20.54 -3.12 -0.21
N THR A 304 20.25 -4.19 0.54
CA THR A 304 20.90 -5.49 0.42
C THR A 304 19.83 -6.56 0.22
N MET A 305 19.96 -7.35 -0.85
CA MET A 305 19.07 -8.46 -1.14
C MET A 305 19.67 -9.79 -0.73
N TYR A 306 18.82 -10.70 -0.23
CA TYR A 306 19.19 -12.07 0.12
C TYR A 306 18.35 -13.07 -0.66
N TYR A 307 19.00 -13.91 -1.46
CA TYR A 307 18.37 -14.92 -2.31
C TYR A 307 18.89 -16.33 -2.02
N PRO A 308 18.01 -17.32 -1.81
CA PRO A 308 18.45 -18.70 -1.62
C PRO A 308 19.03 -19.27 -2.90
N VAL A 309 20.26 -19.79 -2.82
CA VAL A 309 20.96 -20.38 -3.96
C VAL A 309 20.39 -21.78 -4.23
N GLN A 310 19.88 -22.00 -5.44
CA GLN A 310 19.38 -23.32 -5.87
C GLN A 310 20.26 -24.00 -6.92
N VAL A 311 21.13 -23.25 -7.59
CA VAL A 311 22.00 -23.73 -8.68
C VAL A 311 23.46 -23.38 -8.35
N GLU A 312 24.38 -24.27 -8.72
CA GLU A 312 25.81 -24.04 -8.55
C GLU A 312 26.24 -22.72 -9.22
N GLY A 313 27.00 -21.91 -8.48
CA GLY A 313 27.46 -20.60 -8.94
C GLY A 313 26.41 -19.48 -8.84
N ALA A 314 25.21 -19.76 -8.33
CA ALA A 314 24.07 -18.85 -8.20
C ALA A 314 23.48 -18.32 -9.52
N LEU A 315 24.30 -17.97 -10.50
CA LEU A 315 23.90 -17.46 -11.83
C LEU A 315 23.02 -16.20 -11.74
N LEU A 316 23.49 -15.20 -10.99
CA LEU A 316 22.78 -13.94 -10.77
C LEU A 316 22.59 -13.18 -12.09
N SER A 317 21.36 -12.75 -12.38
CA SER A 317 21.05 -11.81 -13.46
C SER A 317 20.20 -10.67 -12.93
N MET A 318 20.31 -9.50 -13.57
CA MET A 318 19.58 -8.30 -13.16
C MET A 318 19.28 -7.39 -14.35
N GLY A 319 18.18 -6.65 -14.28
CA GLY A 319 17.69 -5.75 -15.31
C GLY A 319 16.45 -5.02 -14.83
N ASP A 320 15.66 -4.55 -15.78
CA ASP A 320 14.38 -3.88 -15.50
C ASP A 320 14.49 -2.74 -14.49
N ALA A 321 15.38 -1.80 -14.80
CA ALA A 321 15.61 -0.68 -13.91
C ALA A 321 14.57 0.41 -14.15
N HIS A 322 14.17 1.07 -13.06
CA HIS A 322 13.16 2.11 -13.09
C HIS A 322 13.71 3.41 -12.50
N ALA A 323 13.26 4.56 -13.04
CA ALA A 323 13.56 5.87 -12.50
C ALA A 323 12.63 6.22 -11.33
N ALA A 324 11.38 5.79 -11.43
CA ALA A 324 10.33 6.01 -10.45
C ALA A 324 9.29 4.89 -10.58
N GLN A 325 8.64 4.59 -9.48
CA GLN A 325 7.51 3.67 -9.34
C GLN A 325 6.92 3.90 -7.95
N ALA A 326 5.61 3.67 -7.79
CA ALA A 326 4.95 3.63 -6.50
C ALA A 326 4.42 2.22 -6.17
N ASP A 327 4.15 1.99 -4.88
CA ASP A 327 3.62 0.73 -4.35
C ASP A 327 2.29 0.36 -5.05
N SER A 328 2.35 -0.53 -6.06
CA SER A 328 1.28 -1.20 -6.83
C SER A 328 1.66 -1.45 -8.30
N GLU A 329 2.56 -0.63 -8.86
CA GLU A 329 2.89 -0.61 -10.30
C GLU A 329 1.63 -0.64 -11.21
N LEU A 330 0.62 0.13 -10.80
CA LEU A 330 -0.77 -0.08 -11.19
C LEU A 330 -1.03 -0.23 -12.70
N ASP A 331 -0.44 0.62 -13.55
CA ASP A 331 -0.72 0.62 -14.99
C ASP A 331 0.05 -0.43 -15.81
N GLY A 332 0.96 -1.16 -15.15
CA GLY A 332 1.76 -2.22 -15.75
C GLY A 332 3.26 -1.98 -15.72
N THR A 333 3.74 -0.74 -15.59
CA THR A 333 5.19 -0.44 -15.63
C THR A 333 5.58 0.78 -14.78
N GLY A 334 6.76 0.77 -14.18
CA GLY A 334 7.40 1.98 -13.66
C GLY A 334 7.75 3.03 -14.74
N VAL A 335 8.55 4.04 -14.39
CA VAL A 335 9.31 4.83 -15.37
C VAL A 335 10.54 4.02 -15.78
N GLU A 336 10.31 3.11 -16.71
CA GLU A 336 11.26 2.23 -17.35
C GLU A 336 12.47 2.98 -17.90
N THR A 337 13.67 2.77 -17.34
CA THR A 337 14.88 3.50 -17.74
C THR A 337 16.15 2.66 -17.64
N SER A 338 17.14 2.96 -18.47
CA SER A 338 18.41 2.25 -18.41
C SER A 338 19.29 2.80 -17.27
N VAL A 339 19.92 1.91 -16.49
CA VAL A 339 20.70 2.25 -15.29
C VAL A 339 22.02 1.49 -15.28
N THR A 340 23.07 2.13 -14.77
CA THR A 340 24.32 1.45 -14.40
C THR A 340 24.40 1.35 -12.88
N GLY A 341 24.53 0.13 -12.37
CA GLY A 341 24.62 -0.14 -10.94
C GLY A 341 25.99 -0.65 -10.53
N THR A 342 26.38 -0.38 -9.28
CA THR A 342 27.54 -1.01 -8.63
C THR A 342 27.06 -1.87 -7.48
N PHE A 343 27.45 -3.15 -7.50
CA PHE A 343 26.96 -4.15 -6.55
C PHE A 343 28.13 -4.84 -5.86
N LYS A 344 27.97 -5.18 -4.58
CA LYS A 344 28.88 -6.11 -3.90
C LYS A 344 28.17 -7.44 -3.68
N ILE A 345 28.74 -8.50 -4.23
CA ILE A 345 28.09 -9.81 -4.32
C ILE A 345 28.86 -10.81 -3.46
N SER A 346 28.20 -11.38 -2.46
CA SER A 346 28.79 -12.30 -1.48
C SER A 346 27.96 -13.57 -1.31
N VAL A 347 28.61 -14.68 -0.96
CA VAL A 347 27.95 -15.93 -0.60
C VAL A 347 28.03 -16.11 0.92
N ILE A 348 26.90 -16.37 1.55
CA ILE A 348 26.81 -16.87 2.92
C ILE A 348 26.62 -18.38 2.82
N LYS A 349 27.58 -19.14 3.34
CA LYS A 349 27.55 -20.60 3.23
C LYS A 349 26.43 -21.19 4.09
N ALA A 350 25.83 -22.29 3.64
CA ALA A 350 24.77 -23.00 4.35
C ALA A 350 25.09 -23.28 5.83
N ALA A 351 26.36 -23.56 6.14
CA ALA A 351 26.83 -23.83 7.50
C ALA A 351 26.86 -22.58 8.43
N ASP A 352 26.83 -21.39 7.85
CA ASP A 352 26.92 -20.10 8.54
C ASP A 352 25.57 -19.33 8.54
N LEU A 353 24.53 -19.88 7.90
CA LEU A 353 23.19 -19.27 7.88
C LEU A 353 22.57 -19.22 9.28
N THR A 354 21.91 -18.11 9.59
CA THR A 354 21.07 -17.99 10.79
C THR A 354 19.85 -18.92 10.69
N PRO A 355 19.15 -19.24 11.80
CA PRO A 355 17.91 -20.00 11.75
C PRO A 355 16.86 -19.38 10.81
N ALA A 356 16.74 -18.05 10.82
CA ALA A 356 15.84 -17.33 9.92
C ALA A 356 16.22 -17.51 8.45
N GLN A 357 17.51 -17.42 8.12
CA GLN A 357 18.00 -17.61 6.75
C GLN A 357 17.88 -19.07 6.26
N GLN A 358 18.00 -20.05 7.14
CA GLN A 358 17.82 -21.47 6.80
C GLN A 358 16.38 -21.79 6.39
N GLU A 359 15.41 -21.11 7.00
CA GLU A 359 13.98 -21.31 6.75
C GLU A 359 13.38 -20.22 5.84
N GLN A 360 14.22 -19.37 5.24
CA GLN A 360 13.78 -18.27 4.37
C GLN A 360 13.25 -18.83 3.03
N ASP A 361 11.97 -18.61 2.78
CA ASP A 361 11.24 -19.00 1.57
C ASP A 361 10.68 -17.77 0.82
N PHE A 362 11.29 -16.61 1.02
CA PHE A 362 10.96 -15.34 0.38
C PHE A 362 12.23 -14.54 0.05
N PRO A 363 12.18 -13.60 -0.91
CA PRO A 363 13.22 -12.60 -1.08
C PRO A 363 13.21 -11.61 0.11
N LEU A 364 14.35 -11.45 0.78
CA LEU A 364 14.50 -10.46 1.85
C LEU A 364 15.28 -9.25 1.32
N CYS A 365 14.73 -8.06 1.48
CA CYS A 365 15.45 -6.80 1.31
C CYS A 365 15.78 -6.21 2.69
N GLU A 366 17.01 -5.74 2.86
CA GLU A 366 17.48 -5.08 4.06
C GLU A 366 18.03 -3.70 3.70
N THR A 367 17.51 -2.66 4.34
CA THR A 367 18.04 -1.29 4.27
C THR A 367 18.75 -0.95 5.57
N GLU A 368 19.29 0.27 5.71
CA GLU A 368 19.83 0.74 7.00
C GLU A 368 18.77 0.63 8.13
N GLU A 369 17.53 1.04 7.83
CA GLU A 369 16.48 1.25 8.82
C GLU A 369 15.45 0.11 8.89
N HIS A 370 15.30 -0.70 7.84
CA HIS A 370 14.20 -1.66 7.72
C HIS A 370 14.64 -3.04 7.21
N PHE A 371 13.95 -4.08 7.68
CA PHE A 371 13.79 -5.33 6.93
C PHE A 371 12.51 -5.24 6.09
N ILE A 372 12.54 -5.81 4.89
CA ILE A 372 11.41 -5.85 3.97
C ILE A 372 11.21 -7.28 3.48
N VAL A 373 10.09 -7.88 3.89
CA VAL A 373 9.70 -9.27 3.57
C VAL A 373 8.68 -9.23 2.43
N HIS A 374 8.87 -10.03 1.38
CA HIS A 374 8.00 -10.06 0.21
C HIS A 374 7.18 -11.34 0.16
N GLY A 375 5.86 -11.22 0.28
CA GLY A 375 4.90 -12.28 0.01
C GLY A 375 4.28 -12.13 -1.37
N PHE A 376 3.97 -13.25 -2.01
CA PHE A 376 3.34 -13.28 -3.33
C PHE A 376 2.08 -14.13 -3.33
N THR A 377 1.23 -14.01 -4.35
CA THR A 377 0.04 -14.87 -4.55
C THR A 377 0.39 -16.34 -4.29
N GLU A 378 1.50 -16.81 -4.83
CA GLU A 378 2.09 -18.12 -4.56
C GLU A 378 3.54 -17.97 -4.13
N THR A 379 3.91 -18.57 -2.98
CA THR A 379 5.30 -18.53 -2.48
C THR A 379 6.28 -19.22 -3.45
N ASP A 380 5.87 -20.33 -4.05
CA ASP A 380 6.59 -21.02 -5.12
C ASP A 380 5.60 -21.43 -6.23
N TYR A 381 5.24 -20.48 -7.09
CA TYR A 381 4.28 -20.69 -8.18
C TYR A 381 4.74 -21.79 -9.16
N LEU A 382 6.06 -22.00 -9.30
CA LEU A 382 6.62 -23.05 -10.16
C LEU A 382 6.39 -24.45 -9.57
N ALA A 383 6.39 -24.58 -8.25
CA ALA A 383 5.98 -25.81 -7.60
C ALA A 383 4.46 -26.02 -7.67
N THR A 384 3.67 -24.98 -7.38
CA THR A 384 2.20 -25.02 -7.41
C THR A 384 1.67 -25.37 -8.82
N PHE A 385 2.20 -24.73 -9.86
CA PHE A 385 1.78 -24.89 -11.25
C PHE A 385 2.83 -25.62 -12.11
N SER A 386 3.47 -26.66 -11.56
CA SER A 386 4.60 -27.35 -12.20
C SER A 386 4.37 -27.87 -13.63
N ASP A 387 3.15 -28.25 -13.99
CA ASP A 387 2.83 -28.70 -15.36
C ASP A 387 2.62 -27.52 -16.33
N ASN A 388 2.17 -26.37 -15.83
CA ASN A 388 1.83 -25.19 -16.63
C ASN A 388 2.00 -23.90 -15.81
N PRO A 389 3.25 -23.39 -15.67
CA PRO A 389 3.53 -22.20 -14.87
C PRO A 389 2.71 -20.96 -15.23
N SER A 390 2.26 -20.83 -16.48
CA SER A 390 1.42 -19.71 -16.93
C SER A 390 0.05 -19.62 -16.25
N GLU A 391 -0.38 -20.65 -15.51
CA GLU A 391 -1.61 -20.56 -14.70
C GLU A 391 -1.54 -19.46 -13.63
N ILE A 392 -0.34 -19.03 -13.23
CA ILE A 392 -0.16 -17.94 -12.27
C ILE A 392 -0.91 -16.66 -12.70
N TYR A 393 -0.84 -16.28 -13.99
CA TYR A 393 -1.51 -15.08 -14.52
C TYR A 393 -3.05 -15.10 -14.37
N SER A 394 -3.64 -16.29 -14.31
CA SER A 394 -5.09 -16.46 -14.09
C SER A 394 -5.49 -16.64 -12.63
N ASN A 395 -4.51 -16.79 -11.73
CA ASN A 395 -4.71 -17.00 -10.29
C ASN A 395 -4.18 -15.84 -9.43
N SER A 396 -3.59 -14.80 -10.04
CA SER A 396 -3.17 -13.55 -9.39
C SER A 396 -4.25 -12.98 -8.46
N ALA A 397 -3.88 -12.76 -7.19
CA ALA A 397 -4.75 -12.17 -6.19
C ALA A 397 -3.94 -11.58 -5.03
N ILE A 398 -4.46 -10.51 -4.43
CA ILE A 398 -3.80 -9.79 -3.31
C ILE A 398 -4.05 -10.53 -1.99
N ASP A 399 -5.25 -11.08 -1.79
CA ASP A 399 -5.60 -11.82 -0.57
C ASP A 399 -4.58 -12.93 -0.21
N PRO A 400 -4.22 -13.87 -1.12
CA PRO A 400 -3.19 -14.87 -0.81
C PRO A 400 -1.78 -14.28 -0.69
N ALA A 401 -1.47 -13.19 -1.40
CA ALA A 401 -0.18 -12.51 -1.27
C ALA A 401 0.02 -11.94 0.13
N MET A 402 -1.01 -11.29 0.69
CA MET A 402 -0.99 -10.81 2.07
C MET A 402 -0.88 -11.97 3.08
N SER A 403 -1.62 -13.06 2.88
CA SER A 403 -1.53 -14.24 3.75
C SER A 403 -0.12 -14.82 3.79
N ASN A 404 0.56 -14.89 2.64
CA ASN A 404 1.94 -15.34 2.56
C ASN A 404 2.90 -14.33 3.20
N ALA A 405 2.74 -13.03 2.93
CA ALA A 405 3.56 -11.97 3.53
C ALA A 405 3.48 -11.98 5.07
N TYR A 406 2.28 -12.16 5.63
CA TYR A 406 2.08 -12.31 7.07
C TYR A 406 2.81 -13.55 7.62
N GLN A 407 2.59 -14.74 7.04
CA GLN A 407 3.21 -15.97 7.53
C GLN A 407 4.74 -15.90 7.51
N GLN A 408 5.29 -15.32 6.44
CA GLN A 408 6.73 -15.11 6.27
C GLN A 408 7.29 -14.09 7.27
N THR A 409 6.57 -12.99 7.50
CA THR A 409 6.94 -11.97 8.50
C THR A 409 6.95 -12.57 9.91
N ARG A 410 5.88 -13.27 10.29
CA ARG A 410 5.77 -13.98 11.58
C ARG A 410 6.94 -14.93 11.77
N LYS A 411 7.20 -15.81 10.79
CA LYS A 411 8.31 -16.76 10.82
C LYS A 411 9.67 -16.05 10.93
N PHE A 412 9.88 -14.99 10.15
CA PHE A 412 11.12 -14.21 10.16
C PHE A 412 11.39 -13.60 11.54
N LEU A 413 10.40 -12.95 12.15
CA LEU A 413 10.54 -12.32 13.45
C LEU A 413 10.78 -13.34 14.57
N MET A 414 10.02 -14.44 14.58
CA MET A 414 10.20 -15.53 15.55
C MET A 414 11.62 -16.13 15.48
N LEU A 415 12.13 -16.39 14.29
CA LEU A 415 13.45 -17.02 14.11
C LEU A 415 14.61 -16.03 14.32
N THR A 416 14.42 -14.75 14.01
CA THR A 416 15.47 -13.72 14.13
C THR A 416 15.65 -13.26 15.57
N TYR A 417 14.54 -13.02 16.28
CA TYR A 417 14.55 -12.45 17.63
C TYR A 417 14.18 -13.45 18.73
N GLY A 418 13.84 -14.69 18.38
CA GLY A 418 13.46 -15.72 19.35
C GLY A 418 12.09 -15.49 19.98
N LEU A 419 11.20 -14.79 19.26
CA LEU A 419 9.87 -14.44 19.74
C LEU A 419 8.96 -15.68 19.78
N THR A 420 8.04 -15.68 20.73
CA THR A 420 6.85 -16.51 20.68
C THR A 420 5.89 -16.02 19.58
N GLU A 421 4.95 -16.87 19.16
CA GLU A 421 3.95 -16.47 18.17
C GLU A 421 3.06 -15.30 18.64
N PRO A 422 2.57 -15.25 19.89
CA PRO A 422 1.85 -14.07 20.40
C PRO A 422 2.67 -12.77 20.35
N GLU A 423 3.94 -12.80 20.77
CA GLU A 423 4.82 -11.63 20.70
C GLU A 423 5.02 -11.16 19.27
N ALA A 424 5.21 -12.10 18.32
CA ALA A 424 5.36 -11.77 16.92
C ALA A 424 4.09 -11.10 16.37
N ASN A 425 2.90 -11.64 16.66
CA ASN A 425 1.63 -11.07 16.19
C ASN A 425 1.43 -9.65 16.72
N THR A 426 1.61 -9.45 18.02
CA THR A 426 1.49 -8.12 18.63
C THR A 426 2.51 -7.13 18.03
N ILE A 427 3.77 -7.52 17.82
CA ILE A 427 4.75 -6.63 17.19
C ILE A 427 4.37 -6.30 15.73
N ILE A 428 3.86 -7.29 14.98
CA ILE A 428 3.41 -7.08 13.61
C ILE A 428 2.30 -6.04 13.58
N THR A 429 1.26 -6.21 14.41
CA THR A 429 0.11 -5.31 14.43
C THR A 429 0.49 -3.88 14.77
N GLN A 430 1.44 -3.68 15.69
CA GLN A 430 1.74 -2.34 16.20
C GLN A 430 2.87 -1.62 15.48
N GLY A 431 3.76 -2.36 14.81
CA GLY A 431 5.02 -1.81 14.31
C GLY A 431 5.40 -2.20 12.89
N VAL A 432 4.58 -2.99 12.19
CA VAL A 432 4.86 -3.43 10.81
C VAL A 432 3.79 -2.89 9.87
N ASP A 433 4.23 -2.27 8.78
CA ASP A 433 3.35 -1.77 7.73
C ASP A 433 3.31 -2.75 6.55
N TYR A 434 2.11 -3.08 6.07
CA TYR A 434 1.93 -3.85 4.84
C TYR A 434 1.49 -2.95 3.68
N ALA A 435 2.20 -3.06 2.55
CA ALA A 435 1.89 -2.34 1.33
C ALA A 435 1.87 -3.27 0.11
N ILE A 436 1.12 -2.86 -0.91
CA ILE A 436 1.02 -3.59 -2.17
C ILE A 436 2.31 -3.32 -2.94
N THR A 437 3.07 -4.37 -3.27
CA THR A 437 4.31 -4.22 -4.04
C THR A 437 3.98 -3.91 -5.49
N GLN A 438 3.30 -4.86 -6.14
CA GLN A 438 2.80 -4.77 -7.50
C GLN A 438 1.58 -5.67 -7.70
N VAL A 439 0.76 -5.35 -8.69
CA VAL A 439 -0.43 -6.11 -9.10
C VAL A 439 -0.48 -6.36 -10.62
N VAL A 440 0.68 -6.59 -11.22
CA VAL A 440 0.82 -6.63 -12.69
C VAL A 440 1.59 -7.84 -13.23
N ASP A 441 2.37 -8.54 -12.40
CA ASP A 441 3.30 -9.59 -12.87
C ASP A 441 2.79 -11.03 -12.76
N GLY A 442 1.48 -11.20 -12.64
CA GLY A 442 0.85 -12.51 -12.43
C GLY A 442 1.03 -13.08 -11.03
N ASN A 443 2.26 -13.16 -10.50
CA ASN A 443 2.49 -13.48 -9.09
C ASN A 443 2.52 -12.18 -8.27
N TRP A 444 1.35 -11.63 -7.97
CA TRP A 444 1.22 -10.32 -7.32
C TRP A 444 1.84 -10.28 -5.93
N GLY A 445 2.34 -9.12 -5.53
CA GLY A 445 3.16 -8.96 -4.33
C GLY A 445 2.55 -8.06 -3.26
N VAL A 446 2.76 -8.44 -2.00
CA VAL A 446 2.57 -7.61 -0.80
C VAL A 446 3.85 -7.67 0.00
N HIS A 447 4.34 -6.54 0.52
CA HIS A 447 5.54 -6.50 1.32
C HIS A 447 5.28 -5.93 2.72
N ALA A 448 5.97 -6.49 3.70
CA ALA A 448 5.99 -6.01 5.07
C ALA A 448 7.22 -5.11 5.27
N VAL A 449 7.03 -3.91 5.81
CA VAL A 449 8.11 -2.99 6.18
C VAL A 449 8.30 -3.04 7.70
N ILE A 450 9.43 -3.57 8.14
CA ILE A 450 9.73 -3.85 9.55
C ILE A 450 10.87 -2.92 10.01
N PRO A 451 10.59 -1.92 10.87
CA PRO A 451 11.62 -1.01 11.36
C PRO A 451 12.58 -1.72 12.31
N LYS A 452 13.90 -1.63 12.08
CA LYS A 452 14.90 -2.28 12.93
C LYS A 452 14.98 -1.67 14.33
N LYS A 453 14.76 -0.36 14.41
CA LYS A 453 14.86 0.43 15.66
C LYS A 453 13.96 -0.08 16.79
N ILE A 454 12.83 -0.74 16.48
CA ILE A 454 11.90 -1.22 17.52
C ILE A 454 12.49 -2.40 18.32
N PHE A 455 13.52 -3.07 17.78
CA PHE A 455 14.20 -4.21 18.40
C PHE A 455 15.52 -3.83 19.09
N GLU A 456 15.95 -2.57 19.01
CA GLU A 456 17.24 -2.15 19.56
C GLU A 456 17.23 -2.13 21.10
N PRO A 457 18.29 -2.64 21.76
CA PRO A 457 18.37 -2.65 23.21
C PRO A 457 18.55 -1.22 23.76
N HIS A 458 17.97 -0.95 24.92
CA HIS A 458 18.12 0.32 25.63
C HIS A 458 19.61 0.62 25.92
N THR A 459 20.19 1.63 25.24
CA THR A 459 21.59 2.05 25.43
C THR A 459 21.77 3.24 26.37
N GLY A 460 20.95 3.32 27.43
CA GLY A 460 21.17 4.21 28.56
C GLY A 460 20.51 5.58 28.42
N GLY A 461 19.52 5.80 29.27
CA GLY A 461 18.78 7.03 29.53
C GLY A 461 17.85 6.77 30.73
N GLU A 462 17.30 7.81 31.36
CA GLU A 462 16.25 7.59 32.38
C GLU A 462 14.91 7.43 31.64
N GLU A 463 14.36 6.21 31.60
CA GLU A 463 13.01 5.99 31.08
C GLU A 463 12.00 6.67 32.02
N THR A 464 11.18 7.56 31.48
CA THR A 464 10.15 8.27 32.24
C THR A 464 8.78 8.10 31.58
N PRO A 465 7.67 8.17 32.33
CA PRO A 465 6.34 8.23 31.72
C PRO A 465 6.24 9.40 30.73
N VAL A 466 5.50 9.21 29.63
CA VAL A 466 5.25 10.28 28.67
C VAL A 466 4.55 11.44 29.39
N GLU A 467 5.12 12.65 29.28
CA GLU A 467 4.48 13.84 29.82
C GLU A 467 3.29 14.23 28.92
N SER A 468 2.08 14.23 29.47
CA SER A 468 0.91 14.79 28.79
C SER A 468 0.50 16.12 29.43
N ASP A 469 0.29 17.14 28.60
CA ASP A 469 -0.22 18.43 29.06
C ASP A 469 -1.65 18.62 28.55
N VAL A 470 -2.61 17.97 29.23
CA VAL A 470 -4.04 18.14 28.94
C VAL A 470 -4.48 19.60 29.08
N SER A 471 -3.75 20.42 29.86
CA SER A 471 -4.03 21.85 29.99
C SER A 471 -3.68 22.63 28.72
N VAL A 472 -2.76 22.14 27.89
CA VAL A 472 -2.43 22.68 26.55
C VAL A 472 -3.55 22.36 25.56
N ALA A 473 -4.13 21.16 25.60
CA ALA A 473 -5.32 20.83 24.80
C ALA A 473 -6.52 21.74 25.16
N ARG A 474 -6.63 22.18 26.42
CA ARG A 474 -7.71 23.05 26.92
C ARG A 474 -7.43 24.57 26.83
N GLN A 475 -6.40 25.02 26.09
CA GLN A 475 -6.13 26.46 25.94
C GLN A 475 -7.07 27.12 24.91
N SER A 476 -7.79 28.17 25.34
CA SER A 476 -8.76 29.03 24.58
C SER A 476 -10.22 28.51 24.60
N PRO A 477 -11.25 29.31 24.23
CA PRO A 477 -12.66 29.07 24.58
C PRO A 477 -13.32 27.99 23.70
N ALA A 478 -12.71 26.81 23.62
CA ALA A 478 -13.30 25.63 23.01
C ALA A 478 -14.48 25.15 23.89
N ALA A 479 -15.48 24.55 23.25
CA ALA A 479 -16.49 23.80 23.98
C ALA A 479 -15.88 22.44 24.36
N ASP A 480 -15.66 22.22 25.65
CA ASP A 480 -15.09 20.98 26.18
C ASP A 480 -16.20 19.92 26.35
N ILE A 481 -15.97 18.72 25.82
CA ILE A 481 -16.77 17.53 26.08
C ILE A 481 -15.93 16.60 26.97
N GLU A 482 -16.18 16.68 28.28
CA GLU A 482 -15.53 15.80 29.25
C GLU A 482 -16.06 14.38 29.17
N LEU A 483 -15.20 13.41 29.46
CA LEU A 483 -15.57 12.01 29.45
C LEU A 483 -16.56 11.72 30.58
N SER A 484 -17.76 11.28 30.21
CA SER A 484 -18.76 10.77 31.15
C SER A 484 -19.74 9.89 30.39
N SER A 485 -20.47 9.06 31.12
CA SER A 485 -21.48 8.20 30.54
C SER A 485 -22.60 8.99 29.82
N ALA A 486 -22.84 10.25 30.21
CA ALA A 486 -23.81 11.13 29.56
C ALA A 486 -23.37 11.72 28.20
N ASN A 487 -22.08 11.66 27.89
CA ASN A 487 -21.49 12.27 26.69
C ASN A 487 -21.02 11.23 25.65
N VAL A 488 -21.22 9.95 25.94
CA VAL A 488 -20.80 8.86 25.07
C VAL A 488 -21.99 7.98 24.69
N HIS A 489 -21.85 7.33 23.55
CA HIS A 489 -22.62 6.16 23.17
C HIS A 489 -21.64 5.05 22.78
N TRP A 490 -22.07 3.79 22.80
CA TRP A 490 -21.14 2.66 22.73
C TRP A 490 -21.52 1.70 21.62
N GLY A 491 -20.67 1.62 20.61
CA GLY A 491 -20.73 0.60 19.57
C GLY A 491 -21.66 0.91 18.40
N PHE A 492 -22.12 2.15 18.23
CA PHE A 492 -22.94 2.47 17.07
C PHE A 492 -22.93 3.94 16.65
N PHE A 493 -23.16 4.21 15.38
CA PHE A 493 -23.61 5.52 14.91
C PHE A 493 -25.14 5.54 14.77
N SER A 494 -25.76 6.68 15.05
CA SER A 494 -27.22 6.81 14.93
C SER A 494 -27.66 8.23 14.63
N LYS A 495 -28.54 8.36 13.63
CA LYS A 495 -29.23 9.62 13.30
C LYS A 495 -30.35 9.99 14.26
N GLU A 496 -30.67 9.10 15.21
CA GLU A 496 -31.73 9.29 16.20
C GLU A 496 -31.20 9.85 17.52
N LEU A 497 -29.88 9.92 17.70
CA LEU A 497 -29.27 10.47 18.90
C LEU A 497 -29.45 11.99 18.98
N GLU A 498 -29.80 12.46 20.17
CA GLU A 498 -29.81 13.88 20.48
C GLU A 498 -28.36 14.39 20.60
N PRO A 499 -28.00 15.50 19.95
CA PRO A 499 -26.65 16.02 20.04
C PRO A 499 -26.34 16.57 21.42
N ILE A 500 -25.14 16.24 21.93
CA ILE A 500 -24.65 16.71 23.23
C ILE A 500 -24.04 18.12 23.15
N LEU A 501 -23.66 18.53 21.93
CA LEU A 501 -23.09 19.83 21.63
C LEU A 501 -23.56 20.31 20.25
N THR A 502 -23.79 21.62 20.11
CA THR A 502 -23.97 22.28 18.82
C THR A 502 -22.82 23.25 18.58
N VAL A 503 -22.20 23.18 17.40
CA VAL A 503 -21.08 24.04 17.01
C VAL A 503 -21.38 24.80 15.73
N GLN A 504 -20.74 25.96 15.58
CA GLN A 504 -20.74 26.71 14.32
C GLN A 504 -19.56 26.27 13.46
N SER A 505 -19.66 26.45 12.13
CA SER A 505 -18.53 26.23 11.22
C SER A 505 -17.30 27.06 11.63
N GLY A 506 -16.14 26.41 11.68
CA GLY A 506 -14.84 26.96 12.09
C GLY A 506 -14.58 26.95 13.60
N GLN A 507 -15.49 26.42 14.43
CA GLN A 507 -15.33 26.36 15.88
C GLN A 507 -14.36 25.25 16.31
N GLU A 508 -13.57 25.54 17.34
CA GLU A 508 -12.70 24.57 18.01
C GLU A 508 -13.44 23.87 19.17
N VAL A 509 -13.23 22.56 19.31
CA VAL A 509 -13.76 21.72 20.39
C VAL A 509 -12.66 20.84 20.97
N VAL A 510 -12.78 20.54 22.26
CA VAL A 510 -11.93 19.53 22.92
C VAL A 510 -12.82 18.34 23.24
N VAL A 511 -12.38 17.16 22.84
CA VAL A 511 -13.13 15.91 23.00
C VAL A 511 -12.26 14.91 23.73
N GLU A 512 -12.74 14.42 24.86
CA GLU A 512 -12.11 13.30 25.58
C GLU A 512 -12.67 11.98 25.05
N MET A 513 -11.79 11.00 24.81
CA MET A 513 -12.14 9.70 24.24
C MET A 513 -11.56 8.60 25.12
N ALA A 514 -12.39 7.60 25.42
CA ALA A 514 -11.97 6.39 26.11
C ALA A 514 -11.72 5.28 25.09
N THR A 515 -10.63 4.54 25.24
CA THR A 515 -10.56 3.23 24.56
C THR A 515 -11.56 2.28 25.21
N HIS A 516 -12.17 1.41 24.41
CA HIS A 516 -13.11 0.37 24.82
C HIS A 516 -12.45 -0.81 25.54
N HIS A 517 -11.12 -0.94 25.43
CA HIS A 517 -10.28 -1.95 26.08
C HIS A 517 -9.79 -1.57 27.49
N ALA A 518 -10.20 -0.42 28.04
CA ALA A 518 -9.71 0.03 29.35
C ALA A 518 -10.02 -0.94 30.51
N CYS A 519 -11.04 -1.79 30.37
CA CYS A 519 -11.38 -2.80 31.38
C CYS A 519 -10.52 -4.07 31.34
N ASP A 520 -9.64 -4.21 30.33
CA ASP A 520 -8.64 -5.28 30.28
C ASP A 520 -7.69 -5.19 31.47
N ASP A 521 -7.43 -3.98 31.98
CA ASP A 521 -6.81 -3.75 33.27
C ASP A 521 -7.39 -2.51 33.96
N TRP A 522 -8.40 -2.75 34.79
CA TRP A 522 -9.07 -1.71 35.58
C TRP A 522 -8.09 -0.88 36.45
N ASP A 523 -7.12 -1.54 37.09
CA ASP A 523 -6.24 -0.85 38.03
C ASP A 523 -5.29 0.11 37.32
N ARG A 524 -4.93 -0.19 36.07
CA ARG A 524 -4.05 0.63 35.25
C ARG A 524 -4.75 1.59 34.31
N MET A 525 -6.01 1.39 33.91
CA MET A 525 -6.63 2.26 32.89
C MET A 525 -7.90 2.98 33.35
N ILE A 526 -8.45 2.64 34.52
CA ILE A 526 -9.74 3.18 34.99
C ILE A 526 -9.64 3.78 36.41
N LYS A 527 -9.00 3.06 37.34
CA LYS A 527 -9.05 3.37 38.77
C LYS A 527 -8.60 4.78 39.10
N GLY A 528 -9.48 5.52 39.79
CA GLY A 528 -9.22 6.90 40.23
C GLY A 528 -9.48 7.96 39.16
N ASP A 529 -9.87 7.57 37.94
CA ASP A 529 -10.39 8.47 36.92
C ASP A 529 -11.93 8.45 36.94
N ALA A 530 -12.53 9.56 37.37
CA ALA A 530 -13.98 9.63 37.56
C ALA A 530 -14.78 9.48 36.26
N GLY A 531 -14.24 9.91 35.11
CA GLY A 531 -14.92 9.80 33.82
C GLY A 531 -14.90 8.35 33.31
N MET A 532 -13.74 7.70 33.43
CA MET A 532 -13.59 6.27 33.11
C MET A 532 -14.42 5.41 34.06
N GLU A 533 -14.35 5.66 35.38
CA GLU A 533 -15.16 4.92 36.36
C GLU A 533 -16.66 5.08 36.08
N ASP A 534 -17.13 6.26 35.66
CA ASP A 534 -18.53 6.43 35.26
C ASP A 534 -18.86 5.63 33.99
N ILE A 535 -18.02 5.60 32.96
CA ILE A 535 -18.34 4.82 31.74
C ILE A 535 -18.32 3.31 32.01
N TYR A 536 -17.34 2.82 32.77
CA TYR A 536 -17.06 1.39 32.92
C TYR A 536 -17.73 0.73 34.12
N HIS A 537 -18.34 1.48 35.03
CA HIS A 537 -18.96 0.90 36.22
C HIS A 537 -20.13 -0.04 35.87
N TRP A 538 -19.90 -1.33 36.04
CA TRP A 538 -20.87 -2.41 35.87
C TRP A 538 -20.82 -3.33 37.08
N SER A 539 -21.89 -3.31 37.89
CA SER A 539 -22.02 -4.18 39.05
C SER A 539 -23.39 -4.87 39.15
N ASN A 540 -23.50 -5.86 40.04
CA ASN A 540 -24.74 -6.59 40.33
C ASN A 540 -25.93 -5.69 40.72
N GLU A 541 -25.67 -4.46 41.17
CA GLU A 541 -26.69 -3.50 41.60
C GLU A 541 -26.99 -2.43 40.55
N LYS A 542 -26.02 -2.15 39.66
CA LYS A 542 -26.09 -1.07 38.68
C LYS A 542 -25.08 -1.31 37.56
N GLN A 543 -25.59 -1.48 36.35
CA GLN A 543 -24.87 -1.15 35.13
C GLN A 543 -25.30 0.26 34.72
N ASN A 544 -24.35 1.13 34.38
CA ASN A 544 -24.72 2.39 33.75
C ASN A 544 -25.42 2.07 32.41
N GLU A 545 -26.66 2.54 32.25
CA GLU A 545 -27.59 2.12 31.19
C GLU A 545 -27.21 2.75 29.83
N PHE A 546 -26.23 2.16 29.16
CA PHE A 546 -25.94 2.45 27.75
C PHE A 546 -25.86 1.13 26.98
N TYR A 547 -26.62 1.03 25.90
CA TYR A 547 -26.53 -0.07 24.94
C TYR A 547 -25.09 -0.16 24.42
N ARG A 548 -24.50 -1.37 24.43
CA ARG A 548 -23.21 -1.63 23.76
C ARG A 548 -23.44 -2.43 22.49
N GLY A 549 -23.14 -1.81 21.35
CA GLY A 549 -23.45 -2.31 20.01
C GLY A 549 -24.80 -1.84 19.50
N ALA A 550 -24.97 -1.85 18.17
CA ALA A 550 -26.14 -1.35 17.46
C ALA A 550 -27.45 -2.06 17.85
N THR A 551 -27.40 -3.34 18.24
CA THR A 551 -28.54 -4.10 18.78
C THR A 551 -28.46 -4.31 20.29
N GLY A 552 -27.37 -3.86 20.93
CA GLY A 552 -27.05 -4.12 22.34
C GLY A 552 -26.35 -5.46 22.58
N GLY A 553 -26.04 -6.20 21.51
CA GLY A 553 -25.43 -7.53 21.56
C GLY A 553 -23.91 -7.55 21.50
N GLY A 554 -23.25 -6.37 21.46
CA GLY A 554 -21.81 -6.25 21.18
C GLY A 554 -21.46 -6.17 19.69
N ASP A 555 -22.46 -5.98 18.85
CA ASP A 555 -22.34 -5.63 17.43
C ASP A 555 -21.93 -4.16 17.29
N GLY A 556 -20.63 -3.93 17.45
CA GLY A 556 -20.00 -2.63 17.57
C GLY A 556 -19.45 -2.39 18.97
N VAL A 557 -18.18 -1.98 19.03
CA VAL A 557 -17.39 -2.07 20.26
C VAL A 557 -16.81 -0.75 20.74
N HIS A 558 -16.82 0.30 19.92
CA HIS A 558 -16.12 1.54 20.22
C HIS A 558 -16.90 2.44 21.17
N VAL A 559 -16.24 3.03 22.17
CA VAL A 559 -16.82 4.11 22.97
C VAL A 559 -16.69 5.40 22.19
N LEU A 560 -17.81 5.98 21.76
CA LEU A 560 -17.84 7.16 20.90
C LEU A 560 -18.36 8.37 21.66
N THR A 561 -17.55 9.41 21.76
CA THR A 561 -17.93 10.70 22.33
C THR A 561 -18.68 11.52 21.29
N GLY A 562 -19.90 11.96 21.61
CA GLY A 562 -20.79 12.65 20.66
C GLY A 562 -22.28 12.32 20.86
N PRO A 563 -23.15 12.66 19.88
CA PRO A 563 -22.81 13.35 18.64
C PRO A 563 -22.75 14.88 18.79
N ILE A 564 -21.89 15.50 17.97
CA ILE A 564 -21.76 16.95 17.80
C ILE A 564 -22.60 17.36 16.58
N PHE A 565 -23.53 18.29 16.77
CA PHE A 565 -24.32 18.89 15.69
C PHE A 565 -23.60 20.11 15.12
N VAL A 566 -23.38 20.14 13.80
CA VAL A 566 -22.81 21.29 13.10
C VAL A 566 -23.95 22.14 12.53
N ASP A 567 -24.05 23.39 12.98
CA ASP A 567 -25.11 24.29 12.52
C ASP A 567 -25.03 24.53 11.01
N ASP A 568 -26.20 24.66 10.37
CA ASP A 568 -26.39 24.81 8.91
C ASP A 568 -25.92 23.63 8.02
N ALA A 569 -25.40 22.53 8.59
CA ALA A 569 -25.00 21.35 7.82
C ALA A 569 -26.24 20.58 7.32
N GLU A 570 -26.31 20.33 6.02
CA GLU A 570 -27.41 19.65 5.34
C GLU A 570 -26.89 18.43 4.55
N PRO A 571 -27.73 17.41 4.29
CA PRO A 571 -27.35 16.29 3.44
C PRO A 571 -26.83 16.76 2.07
N GLY A 572 -25.65 16.25 1.67
CA GLY A 572 -24.91 16.64 0.48
C GLY A 572 -23.78 17.65 0.73
N ASP A 573 -23.68 18.24 1.92
CA ASP A 573 -22.52 19.03 2.34
C ASP A 573 -21.34 18.14 2.74
N ILE A 574 -20.19 18.76 3.06
CA ILE A 574 -19.01 18.09 3.65
C ILE A 574 -18.68 18.76 4.99
N ILE A 575 -18.39 17.95 6.01
CA ILE A 575 -17.77 18.43 7.25
C ILE A 575 -16.28 18.08 7.23
N ALA A 576 -15.44 19.11 7.36
CA ALA A 576 -14.00 18.98 7.56
C ALA A 576 -13.67 19.03 9.06
N VAL A 577 -12.91 18.05 9.54
CA VAL A 577 -12.45 17.93 10.93
C VAL A 577 -10.92 17.98 10.95
N GLU A 578 -10.37 19.12 11.34
CA GLU A 578 -8.92 19.33 11.48
C GLU A 578 -8.48 18.90 12.88
N ILE A 579 -7.59 17.90 12.97
CA ILE A 579 -7.03 17.38 14.22
C ILE A 579 -5.84 18.26 14.60
N MET A 580 -6.05 19.19 15.53
CA MET A 580 -5.05 20.20 15.87
C MET A 580 -4.00 19.68 16.86
N ASP A 581 -4.44 18.83 17.80
CA ASP A 581 -3.58 18.24 18.83
C ASP A 581 -4.23 16.99 19.43
N LEU A 582 -3.40 16.04 19.86
CA LEU A 582 -3.80 14.82 20.57
C LEU A 582 -2.88 14.64 21.79
N GLN A 583 -3.45 14.28 22.93
CA GLN A 583 -2.74 14.10 24.19
C GLN A 583 -3.19 12.80 24.86
N LEU A 584 -2.23 11.98 25.30
CA LEU A 584 -2.51 10.81 26.14
C LEU A 584 -3.28 11.21 27.41
N ARG A 585 -4.23 10.38 27.84
CA ARG A 585 -4.96 10.56 29.11
C ARG A 585 -4.21 9.85 30.25
N PRO A 586 -3.52 10.58 31.14
CA PRO A 586 -2.73 9.97 32.21
C PRO A 586 -3.63 9.60 33.39
N ASN A 587 -3.24 8.56 34.11
CA ASN A 587 -3.79 8.21 35.40
C ASN A 587 -3.41 9.24 36.48
N PRO A 588 -4.02 9.16 37.69
CA PRO A 588 -3.67 10.01 38.82
C PRO A 588 -2.19 9.95 39.25
N ASP A 589 -1.46 8.89 38.92
CA ASP A 589 -0.02 8.74 39.18
C ASP A 589 0.87 9.29 38.06
N GLY A 590 0.28 9.81 36.98
CA GLY A 590 0.96 10.40 35.82
C GLY A 590 1.36 9.40 34.74
N LYS A 591 1.05 8.11 34.88
CA LYS A 591 1.34 7.09 33.88
C LYS A 591 0.18 6.93 32.90
N THR A 592 0.51 6.49 31.69
CA THR A 592 -0.50 6.08 30.69
C THR A 592 -0.23 4.66 30.24
N PHE A 593 -1.30 3.92 30.04
CA PHE A 593 -1.28 2.55 29.57
C PHE A 593 -2.20 2.36 28.37
N GLY A 594 -2.02 1.26 27.68
CA GLY A 594 -2.90 0.83 26.62
C GLY A 594 -3.00 -0.68 26.59
N SER A 595 -3.95 -1.18 25.81
CA SER A 595 -4.15 -2.60 25.58
C SER A 595 -3.91 -2.92 24.10
N ASN A 596 -3.61 -4.16 23.79
CA ASN A 596 -3.72 -4.71 22.46
C ASN A 596 -4.26 -6.13 22.64
N ALA A 597 -5.35 -6.44 21.98
CA ALA A 597 -5.96 -7.76 22.00
C ALA A 597 -5.70 -8.45 20.66
N ALA A 598 -4.83 -9.45 20.68
CA ALA A 598 -4.74 -10.42 19.58
C ALA A 598 -5.98 -11.32 19.66
N ALA A 599 -7.03 -10.90 18.96
CA ALA A 599 -8.38 -11.38 19.18
C ALA A 599 -8.92 -12.27 18.05
N TRP A 600 -10.06 -12.91 18.30
CA TRP A 600 -10.66 -13.87 17.36
C TRP A 600 -11.12 -13.27 16.03
N TRP A 601 -11.34 -11.95 15.97
CA TRP A 601 -11.73 -11.25 14.74
C TRP A 601 -10.53 -10.85 13.88
N GLY A 602 -9.33 -10.85 14.46
CA GLY A 602 -8.10 -10.44 13.77
C GLY A 602 -7.75 -11.33 12.58
N TYR A 603 -6.92 -10.81 11.69
CA TYR A 603 -6.50 -11.50 10.47
C TYR A 603 -5.68 -12.77 10.77
N GLN A 604 -4.88 -12.76 11.84
CA GLN A 604 -4.13 -13.91 12.34
C GLN A 604 -5.02 -15.13 12.62
N ALA A 605 -6.28 -14.92 13.03
CA ALA A 605 -7.22 -16.01 13.31
C ALA A 605 -7.69 -16.74 12.02
N ARG A 606 -7.50 -16.12 10.86
CA ARG A 606 -7.90 -16.66 9.54
C ARG A 606 -6.80 -17.52 8.90
N VAL A 607 -5.59 -17.45 9.44
CA VAL A 607 -4.40 -18.12 8.92
C VAL A 607 -3.95 -19.20 9.92
N PRO A 608 -3.46 -20.37 9.47
CA PRO A 608 -2.91 -21.36 10.38
C PRO A 608 -1.81 -20.80 11.29
N LYS A 609 -1.77 -21.29 12.53
CA LYS A 609 -0.69 -21.02 13.48
C LYS A 609 0.65 -21.53 12.95
N ALA A 610 1.76 -21.07 13.54
CA ALA A 610 3.10 -21.48 13.14
C ALA A 610 3.34 -23.00 13.21
N ASP A 611 2.61 -23.70 14.09
CA ASP A 611 2.65 -25.17 14.21
C ASP A 611 1.68 -25.91 13.27
N GLY A 612 0.95 -25.17 12.42
CA GLY A 612 -0.05 -25.68 11.49
C GLY A 612 -1.43 -25.95 12.10
N SER A 613 -1.62 -25.71 13.40
CA SER A 613 -2.93 -25.80 14.04
C SER A 613 -3.83 -24.61 13.69
N THR A 614 -5.14 -24.77 13.85
CA THR A 614 -6.11 -23.69 13.63
C THR A 614 -6.22 -22.81 14.86
N TYR A 615 -6.35 -21.51 14.66
CA TYR A 615 -6.70 -20.58 15.72
C TYR A 615 -8.02 -20.99 16.40
N THR A 616 -8.04 -20.98 17.73
CA THR A 616 -9.20 -21.33 18.54
C THR A 616 -9.48 -20.21 19.55
N ALA A 617 -10.53 -19.44 19.31
CA ALA A 617 -11.16 -18.63 20.36
C ALA A 617 -12.00 -19.56 21.25
N GLY A 618 -12.20 -19.22 22.54
CA GLY A 618 -12.92 -19.98 23.58
C GLY A 618 -14.16 -20.81 23.15
N SER A 619 -15.37 -20.57 23.68
CA SER A 619 -16.52 -21.44 23.32
C SER A 619 -17.19 -21.12 21.97
N PHE A 620 -16.41 -20.71 20.97
CA PHE A 620 -16.90 -20.70 19.57
C PHE A 620 -17.04 -22.12 19.01
N THR A 621 -16.22 -23.08 19.50
CA THR A 621 -16.11 -24.46 18.98
C THR A 621 -16.44 -25.54 20.02
N GLY A 622 -16.67 -25.16 21.28
CA GLY A 622 -17.02 -26.08 22.36
C GLY A 622 -15.82 -26.82 22.98
N THR A 623 -14.60 -26.29 22.86
CA THR A 623 -13.39 -26.78 23.55
C THR A 623 -12.90 -25.76 24.59
N PRO A 624 -13.31 -25.87 25.87
CA PRO A 624 -12.99 -24.90 26.92
C PRO A 624 -11.51 -24.81 27.31
N ASP A 625 -10.69 -25.78 26.89
CA ASP A 625 -9.31 -25.95 27.37
C ASP A 625 -8.26 -25.26 26.47
N GLN A 626 -8.67 -24.49 25.45
CA GLN A 626 -7.77 -23.85 24.50
C GLN A 626 -8.35 -22.50 24.02
N ASN A 627 -7.77 -21.40 24.48
CA ASN A 627 -8.06 -20.04 24.02
C ASN A 627 -6.76 -19.40 23.51
N ASP A 628 -6.73 -19.03 22.23
CA ASP A 628 -5.58 -18.39 21.59
C ASP A 628 -5.61 -16.85 21.69
N GLU A 629 -6.64 -16.26 22.31
CA GLU A 629 -6.72 -14.82 22.52
C GLU A 629 -5.74 -14.35 23.59
N ILE A 630 -4.87 -13.41 23.21
CA ILE A 630 -3.84 -12.85 24.07
C ILE A 630 -4.03 -11.34 24.17
N VAL A 631 -4.04 -10.83 25.39
CA VAL A 631 -4.05 -9.39 25.66
C VAL A 631 -2.65 -8.96 26.10
N THR A 632 -2.11 -7.94 25.45
CA THR A 632 -0.84 -7.29 25.79
C THR A 632 -1.10 -5.93 26.41
N ILE A 633 -0.62 -5.70 27.63
CA ILE A 633 -0.70 -4.38 28.26
C ILE A 633 0.59 -3.61 27.99
N TYR A 634 0.44 -2.36 27.55
CA TYR A 634 1.52 -1.44 27.22
C TYR A 634 1.65 -0.31 28.24
N GLU A 635 2.88 0.16 28.48
CA GLU A 635 3.16 1.43 29.16
C GLU A 635 3.75 2.43 28.17
N MET A 636 3.27 3.67 28.24
CA MET A 636 3.75 4.76 27.38
C MET A 636 4.90 5.47 28.08
N LEU A 637 6.09 5.35 27.50
CA LEU A 637 7.33 5.90 28.03
C LEU A 637 7.98 6.88 27.05
N GLN A 638 8.92 7.65 27.56
CA GLN A 638 9.79 8.51 26.77
C GLN A 638 11.22 8.47 27.31
N ASP A 639 12.16 8.64 26.40
CA ASP A 639 13.58 8.88 26.67
C ASP A 639 14.11 10.03 25.77
N ASP A 640 15.43 10.14 25.64
CA ASP A 640 16.07 11.17 24.83
C ASP A 640 15.77 11.05 23.32
N ASP A 641 15.35 9.86 22.84
CA ASP A 641 15.10 9.57 21.43
C ASP A 641 13.62 9.76 21.04
N GLY A 642 12.72 9.85 22.01
CA GLY A 642 11.31 10.17 21.80
C GLY A 642 10.35 9.34 22.65
N ALA A 643 9.06 9.45 22.33
CA ALA A 643 7.99 8.73 23.00
C ALA A 643 7.68 7.40 22.30
N TYR A 644 7.52 6.34 23.09
CA TYR A 644 7.28 4.98 22.62
C TYR A 644 6.42 4.19 23.61
N ALA A 645 5.70 3.19 23.10
CA ALA A 645 5.01 2.19 23.89
C ALA A 645 5.89 0.94 24.05
N VAL A 646 5.92 0.35 25.24
CA VAL A 646 6.57 -0.95 25.50
C VAL A 646 5.59 -1.92 26.12
N PRO A 647 5.62 -3.21 25.72
CA PRO A 647 4.80 -4.21 26.39
C PRO A 647 5.31 -4.43 27.81
N LEU A 648 4.38 -4.52 28.76
CA LEU A 648 4.65 -4.82 30.17
C LEU A 648 4.48 -6.30 30.48
N TYR A 649 3.38 -6.88 30.02
CA TYR A 649 3.05 -8.29 30.19
C TYR A 649 1.94 -8.68 29.20
N GLN A 650 1.79 -9.98 29.00
CA GLN A 650 0.67 -10.57 28.27
C GLN A 650 -0.13 -11.49 29.17
N PHE A 651 -1.40 -11.72 28.85
CA PHE A 651 -2.20 -12.76 29.47
C PHE A 651 -3.15 -13.43 28.48
N GLU A 652 -3.45 -14.71 28.72
CA GLU A 652 -4.49 -15.43 27.99
C GLU A 652 -5.86 -14.95 28.46
N TRP A 653 -6.76 -14.66 27.52
CA TRP A 653 -8.10 -14.21 27.87
C TRP A 653 -8.82 -15.25 28.76
N PRO A 654 -9.23 -14.88 29.98
CA PRO A 654 -9.74 -15.84 30.94
C PRO A 654 -11.23 -16.15 30.74
N VAL A 655 -11.67 -17.25 31.37
CA VAL A 655 -13.09 -17.56 31.51
C VAL A 655 -13.69 -16.73 32.62
N LEU A 656 -14.58 -15.81 32.25
CA LEU A 656 -15.22 -14.86 33.17
C LEU A 656 -16.73 -15.06 33.22
N THR A 657 -17.34 -14.67 34.33
CA THR A 657 -18.79 -14.47 34.45
C THR A 657 -19.01 -13.00 34.81
N ASP A 658 -19.81 -12.31 34.00
CA ASP A 658 -20.14 -10.91 34.23
C ASP A 658 -21.13 -10.73 35.40
N PRO A 659 -21.35 -9.49 35.89
CA PRO A 659 -22.24 -9.23 37.02
C PRO A 659 -23.70 -9.67 36.81
N ASP A 660 -24.11 -9.86 35.55
CA ASP A 660 -25.44 -10.36 35.19
C ASP A 660 -25.51 -11.89 35.13
N GLY A 661 -24.38 -12.57 35.39
CA GLY A 661 -24.27 -14.02 35.41
C GLY A 661 -24.04 -14.65 34.03
N ILE A 662 -23.64 -13.86 33.03
CA ILE A 662 -23.36 -14.34 31.68
C ILE A 662 -21.88 -14.75 31.59
N LEU A 663 -21.65 -15.96 31.09
CA LEU A 663 -20.31 -16.48 30.83
C LEU A 663 -19.68 -15.75 29.63
N ARG A 664 -18.42 -15.33 29.78
CA ARG A 664 -17.56 -14.68 28.80
C ARG A 664 -16.24 -15.45 28.75
N ASP A 665 -16.13 -16.42 27.86
CA ASP A 665 -14.94 -17.27 27.70
C ASP A 665 -14.11 -16.99 26.44
N TYR A 666 -14.48 -15.93 25.73
CA TYR A 666 -13.70 -15.26 24.69
C TYR A 666 -14.04 -13.75 24.72
N ILE A 667 -13.33 -12.92 23.94
CA ILE A 667 -13.61 -11.48 23.86
C ILE A 667 -14.89 -11.24 23.04
N ALA A 668 -16.03 -11.40 23.73
CA ALA A 668 -17.36 -11.46 23.10
C ALA A 668 -18.19 -10.18 23.26
N TYR A 669 -17.80 -9.30 24.18
CA TYR A 669 -18.58 -8.12 24.53
C TYR A 669 -17.67 -7.02 25.07
N PRO A 670 -17.78 -5.78 24.56
CA PRO A 670 -16.85 -4.70 24.88
C PRO A 670 -16.99 -4.27 26.34
N GLY A 671 -15.90 -3.77 26.93
CA GLY A 671 -15.86 -3.33 28.32
C GLY A 671 -16.11 -4.47 29.33
N THR A 672 -15.72 -5.70 28.97
CA THR A 672 -15.64 -6.83 29.90
C THR A 672 -14.43 -6.64 30.81
N CYS A 673 -14.64 -6.64 32.13
CA CYS A 673 -13.58 -6.27 33.07
C CYS A 673 -12.87 -7.50 33.63
N VAL A 674 -11.54 -7.54 33.51
CA VAL A 674 -10.72 -8.67 33.93
C VAL A 674 -10.33 -8.55 35.42
N PRO A 675 -10.71 -9.52 36.29
CA PRO A 675 -10.29 -9.51 37.68
C PRO A 675 -8.89 -10.14 37.83
N HIS A 676 -7.83 -9.33 37.74
CA HIS A 676 -6.44 -9.81 37.78
C HIS A 676 -6.04 -10.51 39.09
N ASP A 677 -5.18 -11.53 38.94
CA ASP A 677 -4.42 -12.17 40.01
C ASP A 677 -3.13 -11.39 40.29
N PRO A 678 -2.54 -11.48 41.50
CA PRO A 678 -1.19 -10.98 41.73
C PRO A 678 -0.17 -11.71 40.82
N HIS A 679 0.57 -10.96 40.00
CA HIS A 679 1.59 -11.49 39.08
C HIS A 679 2.80 -10.54 38.97
N GLY A 680 3.91 -11.03 38.38
CA GLY A 680 5.12 -10.22 38.17
C GLY A 680 5.62 -9.46 39.41
N ALA A 681 6.16 -8.26 39.16
CA ALA A 681 6.58 -7.29 40.19
C ALA A 681 5.49 -6.22 40.44
N THR A 682 4.23 -6.50 40.09
CA THR A 682 3.15 -5.50 40.06
C THR A 682 2.23 -5.66 41.28
N ASP A 683 1.73 -4.54 41.80
CA ASP A 683 0.75 -4.52 42.90
C ASP A 683 -0.71 -4.65 42.38
N SER A 684 -0.89 -5.03 41.10
CA SER A 684 -2.21 -5.16 40.46
C SER A 684 -2.99 -6.32 41.06
N VAL A 685 -3.94 -5.98 41.92
CA VAL A 685 -4.95 -6.91 42.43
C VAL A 685 -6.29 -6.21 42.27
N SER A 686 -7.09 -6.65 41.32
CA SER A 686 -8.34 -5.98 40.91
C SER A 686 -9.48 -6.26 41.87
N SER A 687 -9.30 -5.96 43.16
CA SER A 687 -10.32 -6.13 44.19
C SER A 687 -11.62 -5.39 43.84
N ASN A 688 -11.51 -4.23 43.19
CA ASN A 688 -12.67 -3.46 42.74
C ASN A 688 -13.49 -4.20 41.68
N VAL A 689 -12.85 -4.93 40.76
CA VAL A 689 -13.53 -5.71 39.72
C VAL A 689 -14.28 -6.89 40.34
N LEU A 690 -13.65 -7.59 41.29
CA LEU A 690 -14.32 -8.64 42.07
C LEU A 690 -15.48 -8.08 42.93
N ASP A 691 -15.29 -6.91 43.54
CA ASP A 691 -16.32 -6.24 44.35
C ASP A 691 -17.53 -5.79 43.51
N MET A 692 -17.33 -5.52 42.21
CA MET A 692 -18.41 -5.25 41.26
C MET A 692 -19.24 -6.51 40.93
N GLY A 693 -18.74 -7.71 41.23
CA GLY A 693 -19.45 -8.97 41.01
C GLY A 693 -18.93 -9.80 39.84
N TRP A 694 -17.86 -9.38 39.18
CA TRP A 694 -17.15 -10.19 38.18
C TRP A 694 -16.50 -11.40 38.84
N VAL A 695 -16.62 -12.57 38.20
CA VAL A 695 -16.04 -13.82 38.70
C VAL A 695 -15.20 -14.45 37.60
N LYS A 696 -13.97 -14.85 37.91
CA LYS A 696 -13.15 -15.68 37.02
C LYS A 696 -13.18 -17.16 37.43
N GLU A 697 -13.09 -18.03 36.45
CA GLU A 697 -12.86 -19.46 36.66
C GLU A 697 -11.36 -19.77 36.65
N GLY A 698 -10.81 -20.21 37.78
CA GLY A 698 -9.39 -20.56 37.88
C GLY A 698 -8.46 -19.34 37.98
N ASP A 699 -7.17 -19.60 37.79
CA ASP A 699 -6.10 -18.58 37.77
C ASP A 699 -5.84 -18.15 36.31
N ILE A 700 -5.44 -16.90 36.11
CA ILE A 700 -5.12 -16.36 34.78
C ILE A 700 -3.67 -16.74 34.41
N THR A 701 -3.45 -17.16 33.16
CA THR A 701 -2.10 -17.40 32.62
C THR A 701 -1.45 -16.07 32.22
N TYR A 702 -0.31 -15.73 32.82
CA TYR A 702 0.46 -14.52 32.50
C TYR A 702 1.80 -14.85 31.87
N TYR A 703 2.25 -13.96 30.99
CA TYR A 703 3.60 -13.92 30.44
C TYR A 703 4.23 -12.58 30.83
N ASP A 704 5.08 -12.60 31.86
CA ASP A 704 5.72 -11.39 32.41
C ASP A 704 7.07 -11.04 31.75
N ASP A 705 7.69 -11.99 31.04
CA ASP A 705 8.99 -11.83 30.37
C ASP A 705 8.78 -11.63 28.86
N VAL A 706 8.01 -10.59 28.51
CA VAL A 706 7.65 -10.25 27.13
C VAL A 706 8.77 -9.47 26.47
N PHE A 707 9.05 -9.74 25.21
CA PHE A 707 9.99 -8.99 24.41
C PHE A 707 9.62 -7.49 24.39
N ARG A 708 10.47 -6.64 25.00
CA ARG A 708 10.25 -5.19 25.13
C ARG A 708 10.56 -4.42 23.84
N ALA A 709 9.80 -4.68 22.78
CA ALA A 709 9.87 -3.86 21.57
C ALA A 709 9.46 -2.41 21.88
N LYS A 710 10.23 -1.43 21.39
CA LYS A 710 9.92 0.01 21.52
C LYS A 710 9.10 0.47 20.32
N ILE A 711 7.79 0.44 20.45
CA ILE A 711 6.88 0.87 19.38
C ILE A 711 6.75 2.39 19.42
N PRO A 712 7.13 3.15 18.37
CA PRO A 712 6.97 4.60 18.37
C PRO A 712 5.50 5.00 18.56
N ILE A 713 5.25 6.03 19.37
CA ILE A 713 3.90 6.57 19.54
C ILE A 713 3.54 7.44 18.33
N ASP A 714 2.44 7.08 17.67
CA ASP A 714 1.83 7.80 16.56
C ASP A 714 0.31 7.86 16.81
N MET A 715 -0.09 8.76 17.72
CA MET A 715 -1.47 8.84 18.19
C MET A 715 -2.43 9.20 17.06
N HIS A 716 -3.52 8.47 16.96
CA HIS A 716 -4.57 8.70 15.97
C HIS A 716 -5.95 8.28 16.48
N ILE A 717 -6.97 8.67 15.71
CA ILE A 717 -8.36 8.32 15.95
C ILE A 717 -8.74 7.20 14.97
N GLY A 718 -9.00 5.99 15.49
CA GLY A 718 -9.50 4.86 14.70
C GLY A 718 -10.92 5.11 14.21
N CYS A 719 -11.82 5.47 15.14
CA CYS A 719 -13.24 5.70 14.86
C CYS A 719 -13.62 7.18 14.86
N MET A 720 -13.77 7.80 13.69
CA MET A 720 -14.29 9.17 13.56
C MET A 720 -15.17 9.32 12.31
N GLY A 721 -16.40 9.79 12.50
CA GLY A 721 -17.34 9.91 11.38
C GLY A 721 -18.67 10.56 11.72
N LEU A 722 -19.49 10.71 10.68
CA LEU A 722 -20.84 11.26 10.74
C LEU A 722 -21.88 10.13 10.76
N ALA A 723 -23.01 10.39 11.41
CA ALA A 723 -24.10 9.42 11.41
C ALA A 723 -24.68 9.22 9.99
N PRO A 724 -24.77 7.99 9.49
CA PRO A 724 -25.30 7.72 8.15
C PRO A 724 -26.81 7.93 8.08
N GLY A 725 -27.31 8.26 6.90
CA GLY A 725 -28.72 8.55 6.65
C GLY A 725 -29.58 7.31 6.42
N SER A 726 -28.99 6.21 5.98
CA SER A 726 -29.71 5.00 5.53
C SER A 726 -30.37 4.23 6.68
N HIS A 727 -29.73 4.13 7.84
CA HIS A 727 -30.16 3.29 8.97
C HIS A 727 -30.32 4.10 10.28
N SER A 728 -31.07 3.55 11.24
CA SER A 728 -31.27 4.20 12.54
C SER A 728 -30.12 3.94 13.52
N TYR A 729 -29.59 2.72 13.53
CA TYR A 729 -28.44 2.30 14.33
C TYR A 729 -27.51 1.53 13.40
N VAL A 730 -26.23 1.86 13.44
CA VAL A 730 -25.21 1.30 12.57
C VAL A 730 -24.04 0.88 13.43
N ASP A 731 -23.60 -0.36 13.27
CA ASP A 731 -22.43 -0.93 13.94
C ASP A 731 -21.21 0.00 13.78
N SER A 732 -20.48 0.25 14.88
CA SER A 732 -19.30 1.13 14.84
C SER A 732 -18.07 0.49 14.21
N ILE A 733 -18.07 -0.84 14.00
CA ILE A 733 -16.91 -1.58 13.47
C ILE A 733 -16.72 -1.29 11.98
N PRO A 734 -17.64 -1.57 11.05
CA PRO A 734 -17.29 -1.45 9.63
C PRO A 734 -17.25 0.02 9.17
N PRO A 735 -16.18 0.47 8.49
CA PRO A 735 -16.12 1.83 7.96
C PRO A 735 -17.11 2.11 6.83
N LEU A 736 -17.39 3.40 6.65
CA LEU A 736 -18.35 3.96 5.71
C LEU A 736 -17.80 5.16 4.92
N PRO A 737 -18.49 5.57 3.84
CA PRO A 737 -18.25 6.86 3.19
C PRO A 737 -18.26 8.05 4.16
N THR A 738 -19.12 8.00 5.19
CA THR A 738 -19.27 9.03 6.21
C THR A 738 -18.21 8.97 7.31
N GLY A 739 -17.20 8.09 7.20
CA GLY A 739 -16.17 7.85 8.22
C GLY A 739 -16.43 6.57 9.00
N GLY A 740 -16.22 6.60 10.32
CA GLY A 740 -16.32 5.43 11.20
C GLY A 740 -14.94 4.87 11.54
N ASN A 741 -14.83 3.55 11.72
CA ASN A 741 -13.58 2.84 12.04
C ASN A 741 -12.67 2.73 10.82
N LEU A 742 -11.90 3.78 10.58
CA LEU A 742 -10.98 3.81 9.46
C LEU A 742 -9.66 3.12 9.79
N ASP A 743 -9.26 3.16 11.06
CA ASP A 743 -8.03 2.57 11.61
C ASP A 743 -6.82 2.85 10.74
N ASN A 744 -6.71 4.13 10.34
CA ASN A 744 -5.55 4.62 9.62
C ASN A 744 -4.70 5.44 10.59
N ARG A 745 -3.48 4.96 10.84
CA ARG A 745 -2.50 5.62 11.73
C ARG A 745 -2.21 7.08 11.37
N ARG A 746 -2.51 7.48 10.13
CA ARG A 746 -2.33 8.85 9.64
C ARG A 746 -3.45 9.80 10.06
N ILE A 747 -4.54 9.33 10.68
CA ILE A 747 -5.64 10.16 11.22
C ILE A 747 -5.24 10.71 12.59
N GLY A 748 -4.08 11.35 12.63
CA GLY A 748 -3.47 11.94 13.81
C GLY A 748 -3.36 13.46 13.72
N LYS A 749 -2.54 14.02 14.61
CA LYS A 749 -2.28 15.46 14.66
C LYS A 749 -1.78 16.01 13.32
N GLY A 750 -2.42 17.08 12.85
CA GLY A 750 -2.08 17.77 11.59
C GLY A 750 -2.83 17.24 10.37
N THR A 751 -3.69 16.24 10.54
CA THR A 751 -4.57 15.71 9.50
C THR A 751 -5.94 16.40 9.55
N THR A 752 -6.50 16.72 8.39
CA THR A 752 -7.90 17.12 8.23
C THR A 752 -8.65 16.00 7.53
N MET A 753 -9.75 15.54 8.14
CA MET A 753 -10.65 14.57 7.53
C MET A 753 -11.88 15.25 6.96
N TYR A 754 -12.33 14.82 5.77
CA TYR A 754 -13.52 15.33 5.09
C TYR A 754 -14.56 14.22 4.97
N TYR A 755 -15.73 14.45 5.56
CA TYR A 755 -16.83 13.48 5.59
C TYR A 755 -18.07 14.02 4.86
N PRO A 756 -18.66 13.25 3.93
CA PRO A 756 -19.93 13.61 3.31
C PRO A 756 -21.07 13.57 4.34
N VAL A 757 -21.91 14.60 4.33
CA VAL A 757 -23.05 14.73 5.24
C VAL A 757 -24.27 14.03 4.64
N GLU A 758 -24.88 13.12 5.39
CA GLU A 758 -26.12 12.43 4.97
C GLU A 758 -27.35 12.80 5.82
N VAL A 759 -27.13 13.40 6.99
CA VAL A 759 -28.16 13.78 7.95
C VAL A 759 -28.00 15.24 8.37
N LEU A 760 -29.10 15.87 8.77
CA LEU A 760 -29.07 17.25 9.26
C LEU A 760 -28.08 17.38 10.43
N GLY A 761 -27.17 18.35 10.34
CA GLY A 761 -26.16 18.60 11.36
C GLY A 761 -24.97 17.65 11.34
N GLY A 762 -24.94 16.63 10.47
CA GLY A 762 -23.90 15.61 10.37
C GLY A 762 -23.85 14.60 11.52
N LEU A 763 -24.02 15.04 12.76
CA LEU A 763 -23.95 14.23 13.99
C LEU A 763 -22.59 13.52 14.12
N LEU A 764 -21.52 14.32 14.19
CA LEU A 764 -20.14 13.86 14.32
C LEU A 764 -19.90 13.16 15.66
N SER A 765 -19.36 11.95 15.64
CA SER A 765 -18.85 11.25 16.84
C SER A 765 -17.42 10.75 16.60
N MET A 766 -16.67 10.58 17.68
CA MET A 766 -15.29 10.09 17.62
C MET A 766 -14.90 9.31 18.87
N GLY A 767 -14.02 8.33 18.71
CA GLY A 767 -13.53 7.44 19.77
C GLY A 767 -12.44 6.54 19.22
N ASP A 768 -12.23 5.41 19.88
CA ASP A 768 -11.28 4.37 19.44
C ASP A 768 -9.89 4.92 19.16
N ALA A 769 -9.30 5.48 20.20
CA ALA A 769 -8.02 6.14 20.09
C ALA A 769 -6.88 5.14 20.27
N HIS A 770 -5.87 5.24 19.42
CA HIS A 770 -4.71 4.37 19.43
C HIS A 770 -3.44 5.16 19.75
N ALA A 771 -2.55 4.57 20.54
CA ALA A 771 -1.20 5.10 20.76
C ALA A 771 -0.27 4.82 19.58
N ALA A 772 -0.44 3.65 18.95
CA ALA A 772 0.28 3.21 17.77
C ALA A 772 -0.51 2.10 17.07
N GLN A 773 -0.26 1.90 15.79
CA GLN A 773 -0.80 0.84 14.95
C GLN A 773 0.04 0.77 13.67
N GLY A 774 0.27 -0.44 13.14
CA GLY A 774 0.82 -0.66 11.82
C GLY A 774 -0.26 -0.71 10.73
N ASP A 775 0.13 -0.46 9.48
CA ASP A 775 -0.76 -0.60 8.31
C ASP A 775 -1.17 -2.08 8.13
N SER A 776 -2.34 -2.44 8.68
CA SER A 776 -3.11 -3.71 8.53
C SER A 776 -3.97 -4.01 9.76
N GLU A 777 -3.60 -3.46 10.92
CA GLU A 777 -4.19 -3.79 12.23
C GLU A 777 -4.33 -5.31 12.45
N LEU A 778 -3.28 -6.04 12.06
CA LEU A 778 -3.33 -7.48 11.82
C LEU A 778 -4.04 -8.32 12.90
N ASP A 779 -3.72 -8.11 14.18
CA ASP A 779 -4.24 -8.97 15.26
C ASP A 779 -5.65 -8.62 15.75
N GLY A 780 -6.23 -7.55 15.23
CA GLY A 780 -7.58 -7.09 15.56
C GLY A 780 -7.64 -5.71 16.20
N THR A 781 -6.56 -5.20 16.80
CA THR A 781 -6.57 -3.92 17.53
C THR A 781 -5.24 -3.18 17.44
N GLY A 782 -5.25 -1.85 17.44
CA GLY A 782 -4.08 -1.03 17.73
C GLY A 782 -3.58 -1.15 19.19
N ILE A 783 -2.67 -0.27 19.60
CA ILE A 783 -2.44 -0.01 21.03
C ILE A 783 -3.54 0.91 21.53
N GLU A 784 -4.66 0.29 21.86
CA GLU A 784 -5.86 0.86 22.42
C GLU A 784 -5.59 1.71 23.66
N THR A 785 -5.83 3.02 23.59
CA THR A 785 -5.58 3.93 24.71
C THR A 785 -6.58 5.09 24.77
N SER A 786 -6.73 5.69 25.94
CA SER A 786 -7.58 6.87 26.11
C SER A 786 -6.79 8.14 25.81
N ILE A 787 -7.37 9.06 25.03
CA ILE A 787 -6.73 10.33 24.66
C ILE A 787 -7.71 11.52 24.79
N THR A 788 -7.15 12.73 24.77
CA THR A 788 -7.89 13.98 24.62
C THR A 788 -7.43 14.68 23.36
N GLY A 789 -8.36 15.03 22.48
CA GLY A 789 -8.06 15.71 21.22
C GLY A 789 -8.66 17.11 21.16
N ARG A 790 -7.97 18.02 20.45
CA ARG A 790 -8.50 19.33 20.06
C ARG A 790 -8.72 19.37 18.57
N PHE A 791 -9.94 19.71 18.17
CA PHE A 791 -10.40 19.65 16.78
C PHE A 791 -10.99 20.97 16.36
N LYS A 792 -10.85 21.30 15.07
CA LYS A 792 -11.58 22.39 14.44
C LYS A 792 -12.53 21.83 13.41
N ILE A 793 -13.81 22.15 13.56
CA ILE A 793 -14.89 21.60 12.73
C ILE A 793 -15.35 22.68 11.76
N THR A 794 -15.27 22.42 10.45
CA THR A 794 -15.63 23.37 9.39
C THR A 794 -16.65 22.74 8.45
N LEU A 795 -17.77 23.42 8.24
CA LEU A 795 -18.76 23.06 7.22
C LEU A 795 -18.35 23.64 5.86
N ILE A 796 -18.39 22.80 4.83
CA ILE A 796 -18.25 23.16 3.42
C ILE A 796 -19.59 22.89 2.74
N LYS A 797 -20.23 23.94 2.22
CA LYS A 797 -21.54 23.81 1.57
C LYS A 797 -21.40 23.23 0.17
N ALA A 798 -22.35 22.38 -0.23
CA ALA A 798 -22.40 21.78 -1.57
C ALA A 798 -22.36 22.82 -2.71
N ALA A 799 -22.91 24.01 -2.47
CA ALA A 799 -22.89 25.12 -3.43
C ALA A 799 -21.49 25.68 -3.71
N ASP A 800 -20.53 25.42 -2.82
CA ASP A 800 -19.15 25.92 -2.88
C ASP A 800 -18.14 24.83 -3.27
N PHE A 801 -18.60 23.62 -3.60
CA PHE A 801 -17.72 22.50 -3.95
C PHE A 801 -16.93 22.73 -5.24
N ASP A 802 -15.66 22.33 -5.20
CA ASP A 802 -14.89 22.06 -6.41
C ASP A 802 -15.36 20.78 -7.12
N GLU A 803 -14.82 20.48 -8.31
CA GLU A 803 -15.25 19.30 -9.08
C GLU A 803 -14.92 17.98 -8.36
N ALA A 804 -13.86 17.93 -7.56
CA ALA A 804 -13.49 16.73 -6.82
C ALA A 804 -14.43 16.48 -5.64
N GLN A 805 -14.78 17.53 -4.89
CA GLN A 805 -15.71 17.47 -3.77
C GLN A 805 -17.12 17.03 -4.20
N LYS A 806 -17.56 17.38 -5.42
CA LYS A 806 -18.85 16.92 -5.97
C LYS A 806 -18.91 15.40 -6.19
N LEU A 807 -17.76 14.75 -6.34
CA LEU A 807 -17.65 13.31 -6.59
C LEU A 807 -17.21 12.54 -5.35
N GLN A 808 -17.01 13.21 -4.21
CA GLN A 808 -16.51 12.57 -3.00
C GLN A 808 -17.62 11.75 -2.34
N ASP A 809 -17.55 10.43 -2.51
CA ASP A 809 -18.39 9.41 -1.88
C ASP A 809 -17.56 8.47 -0.96
N PHE A 810 -16.47 9.02 -0.40
CA PHE A 810 -15.53 8.33 0.48
C PHE A 810 -14.92 9.31 1.51
N PRO A 811 -14.37 8.84 2.64
CA PRO A 811 -13.67 9.69 3.58
C PRO A 811 -12.29 10.07 3.01
N LEU A 812 -12.02 11.37 2.91
CA LEU A 812 -10.75 11.91 2.42
C LEU A 812 -9.93 12.46 3.59
N GLY A 813 -8.68 12.04 3.70
CA GLY A 813 -7.69 12.64 4.61
C GLY A 813 -6.78 13.62 3.87
N GLU A 814 -6.33 14.65 4.57
CA GLU A 814 -5.37 15.62 4.04
C GLU A 814 -4.37 16.03 5.12
N THR A 815 -3.08 15.89 4.81
CA THR A 815 -1.99 16.38 5.65
C THR A 815 -1.32 17.58 4.96
N SER A 816 -0.27 18.13 5.59
CA SER A 816 0.58 19.13 4.93
C SER A 816 1.33 18.59 3.70
N LYS A 817 1.51 17.26 3.59
CA LYS A 817 2.33 16.63 2.55
C LYS A 817 1.55 15.81 1.55
N GLU A 818 0.41 15.26 1.95
CA GLU A 818 -0.28 14.20 1.19
C GLU A 818 -1.81 14.35 1.27
N TRP A 819 -2.50 13.82 0.28
CA TRP A 819 -3.90 13.43 0.37
C TRP A 819 -4.01 11.91 0.58
N ILE A 820 -5.01 11.48 1.34
CA ILE A 820 -5.23 10.09 1.73
C ILE A 820 -6.63 9.69 1.27
N VAL A 821 -6.71 8.85 0.25
CA VAL A 821 -7.98 8.29 -0.23
C VAL A 821 -8.18 6.92 0.39
N HIS A 822 -9.36 6.66 0.95
CA HIS A 822 -9.70 5.37 1.55
C HIS A 822 -10.65 4.61 0.62
N GLY A 823 -10.26 3.39 0.25
CA GLY A 823 -11.14 2.44 -0.42
C GLY A 823 -11.43 1.24 0.48
N PHE A 824 -12.61 0.66 0.33
CA PHE A 824 -13.06 -0.47 1.15
C PHE A 824 -13.57 -1.63 0.29
N THR A 825 -13.68 -2.83 0.88
CA THR A 825 -14.27 -4.01 0.22
C THR A 825 -15.60 -3.64 -0.47
N HIS A 826 -16.45 -2.86 0.20
CA HIS A 826 -17.64 -2.23 -0.36
C HIS A 826 -17.59 -0.73 -0.13
N THR A 827 -17.77 0.08 -1.17
CA THR A 827 -17.80 1.56 -1.05
C THR A 827 -18.77 2.00 0.04
N ASP A 828 -20.02 1.53 -0.06
CA ASP A 828 -21.07 1.67 0.94
C ASP A 828 -21.67 0.28 1.19
N TYR A 829 -21.28 -0.33 2.31
CA TYR A 829 -21.79 -1.66 2.66
C TYR A 829 -23.26 -1.61 3.10
N LEU A 830 -23.78 -0.46 3.55
CA LEU A 830 -25.19 -0.31 3.91
C LEU A 830 -26.09 -0.21 2.68
N GLU A 831 -25.60 0.37 1.58
CA GLU A 831 -26.29 0.28 0.29
C GLU A 831 -26.23 -1.15 -0.28
N THR A 832 -25.10 -1.83 -0.09
CA THR A 832 -24.89 -3.21 -0.58
C THR A 832 -25.75 -4.22 0.18
N PHE A 833 -25.89 -4.06 1.50
CA PHE A 833 -26.62 -4.95 2.40
C PHE A 833 -27.72 -4.21 3.21
N PRO A 834 -28.72 -3.62 2.55
CA PRO A 834 -29.68 -2.72 3.20
C PRO A 834 -30.63 -3.42 4.18
N ASP A 835 -30.85 -4.73 3.99
CA ASP A 835 -31.72 -5.51 4.86
C ASP A 835 -30.95 -6.24 5.99
N ASN A 836 -29.65 -6.47 5.79
CA ASN A 836 -28.81 -7.21 6.72
C ASN A 836 -27.35 -6.72 6.69
N PRO A 837 -27.05 -5.54 7.27
CA PRO A 837 -25.71 -4.97 7.26
C PRO A 837 -24.59 -5.90 7.76
N GLY A 838 -24.90 -6.84 8.65
CA GLY A 838 -23.95 -7.82 9.18
C GLY A 838 -23.38 -8.80 8.14
N ASP A 839 -23.96 -8.88 6.93
CA ASP A 839 -23.39 -9.72 5.85
C ASP A 839 -21.99 -9.23 5.42
N VAL A 840 -21.64 -7.98 5.71
CA VAL A 840 -20.32 -7.39 5.42
C VAL A 840 -19.16 -8.25 5.95
N TYR A 841 -19.27 -8.77 7.18
CA TYR A 841 -18.24 -9.60 7.84
C TYR A 841 -17.93 -10.92 7.14
N SER A 842 -18.82 -11.37 6.23
CA SER A 842 -18.64 -12.61 5.46
C SER A 842 -18.07 -12.39 4.07
N THR A 843 -17.82 -11.14 3.70
CA THR A 843 -17.45 -10.73 2.33
C THR A 843 -16.14 -9.96 2.24
N SER A 844 -15.46 -9.76 3.37
CA SER A 844 -14.19 -9.02 3.45
C SER A 844 -13.15 -9.60 2.50
N SER A 845 -12.51 -8.73 1.73
CA SER A 845 -11.46 -9.09 0.77
C SER A 845 -10.66 -7.85 0.38
N ILE A 846 -9.35 -8.01 0.22
CA ILE A 846 -8.42 -6.94 -0.14
C ILE A 846 -8.56 -6.59 -1.62
N ASP A 847 -8.78 -7.59 -2.49
CA ASP A 847 -8.92 -7.40 -3.93
C ASP A 847 -10.01 -6.36 -4.34
N PRO A 848 -11.26 -6.42 -3.84
CA PRO A 848 -12.25 -5.38 -4.11
C PRO A 848 -11.92 -4.05 -3.40
N ALA A 849 -11.28 -4.08 -2.22
CA ALA A 849 -10.85 -2.86 -1.54
C ALA A 849 -9.79 -2.09 -2.34
N MET A 850 -8.81 -2.79 -2.92
CA MET A 850 -7.83 -2.20 -3.82
C MET A 850 -8.48 -1.65 -5.10
N LYS A 851 -9.43 -2.37 -5.71
CA LYS A 851 -10.20 -1.84 -6.86
C LYS A 851 -10.97 -0.57 -6.51
N ASN A 852 -11.53 -0.52 -5.30
CA ASN A 852 -12.21 0.65 -4.79
C ASN A 852 -11.24 1.82 -4.58
N ALA A 853 -10.14 1.61 -3.87
CA ALA A 853 -9.11 2.62 -3.63
C ALA A 853 -8.56 3.20 -4.93
N PHE A 854 -8.24 2.34 -5.91
CA PHE A 854 -7.86 2.78 -7.26
C PHE A 854 -8.97 3.63 -7.92
N THR A 855 -10.21 3.14 -7.91
CA THR A 855 -11.34 3.83 -8.55
C THR A 855 -11.56 5.22 -7.95
N GLN A 856 -11.52 5.35 -6.63
CA GLN A 856 -11.70 6.62 -5.93
C GLN A 856 -10.54 7.57 -6.19
N THR A 857 -9.31 7.08 -6.10
CA THR A 857 -8.10 7.85 -6.39
C THR A 857 -8.13 8.39 -7.82
N ARG A 858 -8.44 7.54 -8.79
CA ARG A 858 -8.58 7.92 -10.21
C ARG A 858 -9.62 9.02 -10.39
N LYS A 859 -10.86 8.80 -9.94
CA LYS A 859 -11.95 9.77 -10.07
C LYS A 859 -11.58 11.12 -9.44
N TRP A 860 -10.99 11.07 -8.24
CA TRP A 860 -10.61 12.26 -7.49
C TRP A 860 -9.49 13.03 -8.18
N LEU A 861 -8.42 12.36 -8.63
CA LEU A 861 -7.31 12.99 -9.36
C LEU A 861 -7.79 13.64 -10.66
N MET A 862 -8.61 12.93 -11.43
CA MET A 862 -9.20 13.46 -12.67
C MET A 862 -10.00 14.74 -12.41
N ALA A 863 -10.86 14.74 -11.39
CA ALA A 863 -11.67 15.90 -11.07
C ALA A 863 -10.86 17.05 -10.46
N LYS A 864 -9.89 16.75 -9.60
CA LYS A 864 -9.08 17.75 -8.88
C LYS A 864 -8.13 18.50 -9.80
N PHE A 865 -7.49 17.78 -10.72
CA PHE A 865 -6.43 18.31 -11.58
C PHE A 865 -6.80 18.35 -13.06
N SER A 866 -8.08 18.06 -13.40
CA SER A 866 -8.55 18.00 -14.79
C SER A 866 -7.70 17.05 -15.65
N LEU A 867 -7.38 15.89 -15.09
CA LEU A 867 -6.59 14.86 -15.78
C LEU A 867 -7.49 14.01 -16.67
N THR A 868 -6.93 13.54 -17.78
CA THR A 868 -7.54 12.44 -18.52
C THR A 868 -7.41 11.13 -17.73
N GLU A 869 -8.16 10.12 -18.16
CA GLU A 869 -8.09 8.80 -17.54
C GLU A 869 -6.68 8.19 -17.66
N PHE A 870 -6.03 8.31 -18.82
CA PHE A 870 -4.65 7.85 -19.03
C PHE A 870 -3.64 8.59 -18.14
N GLU A 871 -3.74 9.92 -18.07
CA GLU A 871 -2.87 10.74 -17.22
C GLU A 871 -3.01 10.33 -15.73
N SER A 872 -4.23 10.01 -15.28
CA SER A 872 -4.46 9.58 -13.91
C SER A 872 -3.86 8.20 -13.60
N TRP A 873 -3.91 7.24 -14.54
CA TRP A 873 -3.29 5.93 -14.35
C TRP A 873 -1.77 6.06 -14.20
N THR A 874 -1.16 6.81 -15.12
CA THR A 874 0.28 7.06 -15.08
C THR A 874 0.70 7.73 -13.78
N ILE A 875 -0.01 8.78 -13.32
CA ILE A 875 0.32 9.41 -12.03
C ILE A 875 0.20 8.42 -10.87
N ILE A 876 -0.85 7.59 -10.87
CA ILE A 876 -1.07 6.60 -9.81
C ILE A 876 0.11 5.63 -9.75
N THR A 877 0.50 5.06 -10.89
CA THR A 877 1.60 4.09 -10.98
C THR A 877 2.93 4.64 -10.51
N GLN A 878 3.22 5.90 -10.82
CA GLN A 878 4.55 6.47 -10.57
C GLN A 878 4.70 7.16 -9.22
N ALA A 879 3.59 7.56 -8.58
CA ALA A 879 3.66 8.42 -7.40
C ALA A 879 2.66 8.12 -6.28
N VAL A 880 1.67 7.23 -6.48
CA VAL A 880 0.66 6.94 -5.46
C VAL A 880 0.89 5.57 -4.83
N ASN A 881 1.19 5.57 -3.53
CA ASN A 881 1.45 4.32 -2.78
C ASN A 881 0.15 3.76 -2.20
N PHE A 882 -0.08 2.46 -2.37
CA PHE A 882 -1.22 1.75 -1.77
C PHE A 882 -0.79 0.89 -0.58
N GLY A 883 -1.33 1.23 0.60
CA GLY A 883 -1.12 0.50 1.85
C GLY A 883 -2.39 -0.21 2.33
N LEU A 884 -2.22 -1.26 3.12
CA LEU A 884 -3.34 -1.95 3.78
C LEU A 884 -3.70 -1.18 5.05
N THR A 885 -4.91 -0.60 5.10
CA THR A 885 -5.29 0.23 6.26
C THR A 885 -5.56 -0.65 7.48
N GLN A 886 -6.55 -1.54 7.33
CA GLN A 886 -6.95 -2.54 8.31
C GLN A 886 -7.57 -3.73 7.59
N LEU A 887 -7.49 -4.91 8.23
CA LEU A 887 -8.02 -6.18 7.74
C LEU A 887 -8.91 -6.88 8.76
N VAL A 888 -9.59 -6.11 9.62
CA VAL A 888 -10.24 -6.66 10.82
C VAL A 888 -11.68 -6.18 11.03
N ASP A 889 -12.12 -5.11 10.36
CA ASP A 889 -13.43 -4.48 10.65
C ASP A 889 -14.58 -4.94 9.76
N GLY A 890 -14.46 -6.11 9.13
CA GLY A 890 -15.46 -6.60 8.19
C GLY A 890 -15.41 -5.89 6.83
N ASN A 891 -15.53 -4.56 6.77
CA ASN A 891 -15.32 -3.79 5.54
C ASN A 891 -13.85 -3.37 5.43
N TRP A 892 -12.98 -4.28 4.95
CA TRP A 892 -11.52 -4.07 4.95
C TRP A 892 -11.08 -2.89 4.09
N GLY A 893 -9.99 -2.24 4.50
CA GLY A 893 -9.54 -0.97 3.95
C GLY A 893 -8.19 -1.04 3.22
N VAL A 894 -8.10 -0.34 2.09
CA VAL A 894 -6.86 0.01 1.39
C VAL A 894 -6.81 1.52 1.24
N HIS A 895 -5.68 2.15 1.57
CA HIS A 895 -5.51 3.59 1.42
C HIS A 895 -4.51 3.92 0.31
N ALA A 896 -4.75 5.02 -0.38
CA ALA A 896 -3.86 5.57 -1.39
C ALA A 896 -3.24 6.89 -0.89
N LEU A 897 -1.92 6.98 -0.87
CA LEU A 897 -1.17 8.16 -0.45
C LEU A 897 -0.72 8.95 -1.66
N ILE A 898 -1.26 10.16 -1.83
CA ILE A 898 -0.99 11.04 -2.96
C ILE A 898 -0.10 12.20 -2.50
N PRO A 899 1.20 12.22 -2.85
CA PRO A 899 2.09 13.31 -2.44
C PRO A 899 1.72 14.62 -3.15
N LYS A 900 1.58 15.71 -2.37
CA LYS A 900 1.26 17.06 -2.88
C LYS A 900 2.40 17.63 -3.71
N SER A 901 3.64 17.32 -3.35
CA SER A 901 4.84 17.88 -3.95
C SER A 901 5.00 17.61 -5.44
N ILE A 902 4.37 16.56 -5.97
CA ILE A 902 4.48 16.24 -7.41
C ILE A 902 3.74 17.26 -8.28
N PHE A 903 2.81 18.04 -7.70
CA PHE A 903 2.02 19.06 -8.38
C PHE A 903 2.54 20.49 -8.13
N ASP A 904 3.59 20.67 -7.32
CA ASP A 904 4.07 22.00 -6.90
C ASP A 904 4.81 22.74 -8.01
N GLY A 905 4.32 23.92 -8.37
CA GLY A 905 4.99 24.82 -9.32
C GLY A 905 5.08 24.28 -10.74
N VAL A 906 4.25 23.30 -11.10
CA VAL A 906 4.22 22.69 -12.42
C VAL A 906 2.99 23.19 -13.18
N GLU A 907 3.21 23.85 -14.31
CA GLU A 907 2.16 24.11 -15.30
C GLU A 907 2.15 22.97 -16.31
N ARG A 908 1.00 22.67 -16.94
CA ARG A 908 0.97 21.68 -18.03
C ARG A 908 2.09 22.05 -19.00
N ASN A 909 2.85 21.07 -19.47
CA ASN A 909 3.95 21.32 -20.39
C ASN A 909 3.36 21.45 -21.79
N PRO A 910 3.16 22.66 -22.36
CA PRO A 910 2.95 22.74 -23.78
C PRO A 910 4.31 22.40 -24.40
N PHE A 911 4.51 21.14 -24.81
CA PHE A 911 5.75 20.69 -25.46
C PHE A 911 6.20 21.65 -26.59
N CYS A 912 5.25 22.42 -27.14
CA CYS A 912 5.49 23.70 -27.80
C CYS A 912 4.73 24.84 -27.10
N GLY A 913 5.45 25.78 -26.46
CA GLY A 913 4.89 27.01 -25.90
C GLY A 913 4.08 27.85 -26.90
N ASP A 914 3.48 28.96 -26.43
CA ASP A 914 2.50 29.88 -27.06
C ASP A 914 2.68 30.33 -28.54
N ASP A 915 3.69 29.84 -29.27
CA ASP A 915 3.96 30.14 -30.67
C ASP A 915 3.14 29.29 -31.69
N PHE A 916 2.26 28.39 -31.24
CA PHE A 916 1.29 27.69 -32.10
C PHE A 916 -0.10 28.35 -32.14
N GLU A 917 -0.17 29.68 -32.24
CA GLU A 917 -1.38 30.32 -32.76
C GLU A 917 -1.50 30.09 -34.28
N ASN A 918 -2.53 29.36 -34.69
CA ASN A 918 -2.99 29.10 -36.07
C ASN A 918 -2.17 28.13 -36.93
N SER A 919 -2.40 26.83 -36.74
CA SER A 919 -2.60 25.93 -37.88
C SER A 919 -3.96 25.25 -37.73
N GLY A 920 -4.92 25.65 -38.56
CA GLY A 920 -6.28 25.13 -38.53
C GLY A 920 -6.36 23.62 -38.75
N ASP A 921 -7.44 23.07 -38.20
CA ASP A 921 -7.97 21.72 -38.40
C ASP A 921 -7.12 20.54 -37.87
N LEU A 922 -7.15 20.36 -36.55
CA LEU A 922 -7.16 19.03 -35.93
C LEU A 922 -8.44 18.88 -35.10
N PRO A 923 -9.20 17.78 -35.24
CA PRO A 923 -10.47 17.62 -34.53
C PRO A 923 -10.19 17.36 -33.05
N VAL A 924 -10.48 18.36 -32.22
CA VAL A 924 -10.70 18.14 -30.79
C VAL A 924 -11.90 17.20 -30.66
N VAL A 925 -11.67 15.93 -30.36
CA VAL A 925 -12.74 14.99 -30.02
C VAL A 925 -13.17 15.26 -28.57
N THR A 926 -13.97 16.29 -28.36
CA THR A 926 -14.82 16.37 -27.17
C THR A 926 -16.00 15.44 -27.39
N LYS A 927 -15.94 14.19 -26.89
CA LYS A 927 -17.15 13.38 -26.75
C LYS A 927 -17.88 13.75 -25.46
N GLY A 928 -18.76 14.74 -25.58
CA GLY A 928 -20.15 14.66 -25.10
C GLY A 928 -20.44 14.76 -23.59
N ALA A 929 -20.25 15.94 -23.00
CA ALA A 929 -21.17 16.42 -21.98
C ALA A 929 -22.35 17.11 -22.69
N GLN A 930 -23.54 16.50 -22.71
CA GLN A 930 -24.76 17.18 -23.17
C GLN A 930 -25.54 17.75 -22.00
N ASP A 931 -25.42 19.07 -21.87
CA ASP A 931 -26.29 19.99 -21.15
C ASP A 931 -27.75 19.81 -21.57
N ASN A 932 -28.61 19.58 -20.57
CA ASN A 932 -30.06 19.50 -20.70
C ASN A 932 -30.67 20.82 -20.24
N SER A 933 -30.90 21.75 -21.16
CA SER A 933 -31.67 22.97 -20.91
C SER A 933 -32.71 23.26 -22.00
N GLY A 934 -33.92 22.74 -21.77
CA GLY A 934 -35.20 23.44 -21.92
C GLY A 934 -35.67 24.06 -23.26
N LYS A 935 -36.76 23.44 -23.76
CA LYS A 935 -38.04 24.04 -24.25
C LYS A 935 -38.29 24.35 -25.75
N ASP A 936 -39.46 23.80 -26.14
CA ASP A 936 -40.49 24.27 -27.08
C ASP A 936 -40.20 24.27 -28.60
N ALA A 937 -40.82 23.35 -29.35
CA ALA A 937 -42.03 23.62 -30.15
C ALA A 937 -42.32 22.52 -31.19
N GLU A 938 -43.60 22.25 -31.36
CA GLU A 938 -44.25 21.37 -32.35
C GLU A 938 -43.91 21.74 -33.81
N ASP A 939 -43.75 20.73 -34.68
CA ASP A 939 -44.49 20.59 -35.94
C ASP A 939 -43.94 19.45 -36.84
N GLY A 940 -44.85 18.61 -37.36
CA GLY A 940 -44.83 18.26 -38.79
C GLY A 940 -44.20 16.95 -39.27
N MET A 941 -45.04 15.90 -39.33
CA MET A 941 -45.27 14.98 -40.46
C MET A 941 -44.17 14.01 -40.97
N GLU A 942 -44.47 12.72 -40.71
CA GLU A 942 -44.66 11.59 -41.67
C GLU A 942 -43.71 11.33 -42.86
N SER A 943 -43.50 10.00 -43.06
CA SER A 943 -42.95 9.26 -44.22
C SER A 943 -41.42 9.20 -44.28
N ASP A 944 -40.73 8.06 -44.39
CA ASP A 944 -41.06 6.76 -44.96
C ASP A 944 -40.29 5.63 -44.25
N ALA A 945 -41.02 4.58 -43.87
CA ALA A 945 -40.48 3.28 -43.54
C ALA A 945 -40.39 2.43 -44.81
N HIS A 946 -39.19 2.04 -45.23
CA HIS A 946 -38.89 0.79 -45.97
C HIS A 946 -37.42 0.79 -46.42
N GLN A 947 -36.52 0.12 -45.67
CA GLN A 947 -35.51 -0.81 -46.20
C GLN A 947 -34.57 -1.30 -45.09
N LEU A 948 -34.20 -2.58 -45.18
CA LEU A 948 -33.11 -3.29 -44.47
C LEU A 948 -33.46 -3.95 -43.12
N LEU A 949 -34.35 -4.94 -43.21
CA LEU A 949 -34.32 -6.15 -42.37
C LEU A 949 -33.88 -7.33 -43.27
N SER A 950 -32.65 -7.83 -43.12
CA SER A 950 -32.27 -9.22 -43.44
C SER A 950 -30.83 -9.52 -42.99
N SER A 951 -30.65 -10.71 -42.39
CA SER A 951 -29.43 -11.39 -41.87
C SER A 951 -28.77 -10.69 -40.68
N SER A 952 -28.74 -11.23 -39.45
CA SER A 952 -28.37 -12.60 -39.08
C SER A 952 -28.96 -13.00 -37.71
N LEU A 953 -30.04 -13.77 -37.73
CA LEU A 953 -30.65 -14.45 -36.57
C LEU A 953 -30.82 -15.92 -36.96
N PHE A 954 -29.69 -16.60 -37.19
CA PHE A 954 -29.66 -18.02 -37.58
C PHE A 954 -28.27 -18.65 -37.33
N ALA A 955 -27.76 -18.58 -36.08
CA ALA A 955 -26.51 -19.27 -35.73
C ALA A 955 -26.35 -19.69 -34.25
N ILE A 956 -27.38 -19.62 -33.40
CA ILE A 956 -27.31 -20.10 -32.01
C ILE A 956 -28.55 -20.92 -31.66
N PHE A 957 -28.79 -22.00 -32.41
CA PHE A 957 -29.81 -23.01 -32.05
C PHE A 957 -29.42 -24.45 -32.38
N VAL A 958 -28.13 -24.72 -32.66
CA VAL A 958 -27.65 -26.06 -33.08
C VAL A 958 -26.57 -26.67 -32.18
N ALA A 959 -26.07 -25.98 -31.14
CA ALA A 959 -25.00 -26.54 -30.29
C ALA A 959 -25.47 -27.15 -28.95
N VAL A 960 -26.76 -27.08 -28.59
CA VAL A 960 -27.25 -27.52 -27.24
C VAL A 960 -27.99 -28.87 -27.27
N LEU A 961 -27.96 -29.62 -28.38
CA LEU A 961 -28.77 -30.87 -28.50
C LEU A 961 -28.01 -32.11 -29.00
N THR A 962 -26.72 -32.25 -28.65
CA THR A 962 -25.97 -33.49 -28.92
C THR A 962 -24.90 -33.79 -27.88
N LEU A 963 -25.26 -33.83 -26.60
CA LEU A 963 -24.47 -34.51 -25.55
C LEU A 963 -25.36 -34.93 -24.37
N ALA A 964 -26.39 -35.71 -24.68
CA ALA A 964 -26.99 -36.63 -23.73
C ALA A 964 -27.47 -37.86 -24.51
N GLN A 965 -27.00 -39.04 -24.07
CA GLN A 965 -27.28 -40.39 -24.58
C GLN A 965 -26.32 -40.92 -25.67
N THR A 966 -25.12 -41.38 -25.29
CA THR A 966 -24.87 -42.79 -24.91
C THR A 966 -23.36 -43.03 -24.70
N PHE A 967 -23.04 -43.48 -23.48
CA PHE A 967 -21.72 -43.86 -22.93
C PHE A 967 -20.83 -42.75 -22.38
#